data_AF-A0A168F9B8-F1
#
_entry.id   AF-A0A168F9B8-F1
#
_cell.length_a   1.000
_cell.length_b   1.000
_cell.length_c   1.000
_cell.angle_alpha   90.00
_cell.angle_beta   90.00
_cell.angle_gamma   90.00
#
_symmetry.space_group_name_H-M   'P 1'
#
loop_
_entity.id
_entity.type
_entity.pdbx_description
1 polymer ?
#
loop_
_entity_poly.entity_id
_entity_poly.type
_entity_poly.pdbx_seq_one_letter_code
_entity_poly.pdbx_strand_id
1 'polypeptide(L)'
;MALRRSIWSKTSWTRVCSAPHEAPMRLCVEPSFQHHQHLATHSAAAAAAAAAPRQHQSPELLTLRDRTGLEDLFCALQTQNSILLHKAFIEWTSVLADPSSPFHDAAVRQARELSGPSFSEILRSLDPMASEKHDVAHGLNLTPGHTQFTNAGALVDEFGVRRRHRQLLRGMQALMQARSESRHSLTTADYEVLIRCAGISVDLLAAKRFWNAMAGQGLQESRTAKTWTEFIKSRFMTEPAYYQFDRSRVAVMARDLYSNRETLPSANLKRMDNMRLSINALKMEPWNRRVDEPDEDLRRVFRRKTDFRSYRAHWIRGLYYGHEIDTELLSVSLIAFARSSSLRSMKEFIFKSYYGIHIDEQSVPGKIEISGGIDLPADSPIRPNERFLSAIVDALGSMSHIALGMKLLDFVSRRYDVPIPRETWSNLLNWTYLCASKPFKPLRRLHGDFPSTATSAADVRLVWDVMTSEPYNIAPTFEDYDIYIKTLISQRAFGRALGLIRGHILPAYENVVREHQLAVQDGVLQNGIAPSGTATQQAARLEAQTYKEYLHHHISSWFDRLLKTASANKGHREGDVMKTMIPNLVVEFGDFFHHQIQYRTAQGVVRIHRPEAFRRFEWKARWRKTLPQKKAGIHAYRVEGSDQPDFAYPLVPTMKIFEWRRQAKPRMEHLGKAPEEAKGKKKEAPHEWWDRLEDELML
;
A
#
# COMPACT_ATOMS: atom_id res chain seq x y z
N MET A 1 -22.81 16.54 37.66
CA MET A 1 -23.60 15.39 38.14
C MET A 1 -23.31 14.19 37.25
N ALA A 2 -22.48 13.26 37.72
CA ALA A 2 -21.95 12.16 36.93
C ALA A 2 -22.84 10.92 37.03
N LEU A 3 -23.40 10.48 35.90
CA LEU A 3 -24.08 9.18 35.79
C LEU A 3 -23.14 8.18 35.10
N ARG A 4 -22.38 7.45 35.92
CA ARG A 4 -21.80 6.15 35.52
C ARG A 4 -22.94 5.13 35.47
N ARG A 5 -23.17 4.48 34.33
CA ARG A 5 -24.04 3.30 34.25
C ARG A 5 -23.22 2.03 34.08
N SER A 6 -23.43 1.13 35.04
CA SER A 6 -23.00 -0.26 35.07
C SER A 6 -23.86 -1.10 34.13
N ILE A 7 -23.25 -1.84 33.21
CA ILE A 7 -23.91 -2.90 32.44
C ILE A 7 -22.96 -4.08 32.41
N TRP A 8 -23.09 -5.06 33.31
CA TRP A 8 -22.78 -6.50 33.12
C TRP A 8 -23.36 -7.27 34.31
N SER A 9 -24.36 -8.13 34.06
CA SER A 9 -24.77 -9.19 34.97
C SER A 9 -23.77 -10.35 34.90
N LYS A 10 -23.24 -10.74 36.05
CA LYS A 10 -22.28 -11.85 36.19
C LYS A 10 -23.02 -13.19 36.18
N THR A 11 -22.64 -14.09 35.28
CA THR A 11 -22.82 -15.53 35.47
C THR A 11 -21.51 -16.16 35.95
N SER A 12 -21.66 -17.02 36.95
CA SER A 12 -20.66 -17.53 37.87
C SER A 12 -19.74 -18.59 37.27
N TRP A 13 -18.43 -18.45 37.47
CA TRP A 13 -17.51 -19.59 37.56
C TRP A 13 -16.58 -19.38 38.76
N THR A 14 -16.87 -20.11 39.82
CA THR A 14 -16.06 -20.26 41.03
C THR A 14 -14.92 -21.25 40.75
N ARG A 15 -13.68 -20.87 41.07
CA ARG A 15 -12.73 -21.80 41.69
C ARG A 15 -11.71 -21.05 42.55
N VAL A 16 -11.61 -21.59 43.75
CA VAL A 16 -10.91 -21.14 44.94
C VAL A 16 -9.41 -21.44 44.83
N CYS A 17 -8.57 -20.50 45.27
CA CYS A 17 -7.37 -20.74 46.08
C CYS A 17 -7.01 -19.44 46.82
N SER A 18 -7.20 -19.47 48.15
CA SER A 18 -6.61 -18.61 49.18
C SER A 18 -5.07 -18.78 49.20
N ALA A 19 -4.21 -17.93 49.77
CA ALA A 19 -4.26 -17.07 50.96
C ALA A 19 -3.10 -16.01 50.90
N PRO A 20 -2.66 -15.32 52.00
CA PRO A 20 -2.75 -13.86 52.11
C PRO A 20 -1.40 -13.13 52.34
N HIS A 21 -1.40 -11.79 52.31
CA HIS A 21 -0.59 -10.97 53.24
C HIS A 21 -1.11 -9.52 53.31
N GLU A 22 -1.54 -9.15 54.52
CA GLU A 22 -1.67 -7.81 55.13
C GLU A 22 -0.29 -7.10 55.16
N ALA A 23 -0.04 -5.79 55.25
CA ALA A 23 -0.73 -4.48 55.38
C ALA A 23 0.41 -3.41 55.16
N PRO A 24 0.37 -2.11 55.59
CA PRO A 24 -0.71 -1.18 55.88
C PRO A 24 -0.58 0.21 55.17
N MET A 25 -1.67 0.99 55.30
CA MET A 25 -1.82 2.46 55.29
C MET A 25 -0.61 3.38 55.04
N ARG A 26 -0.83 4.42 54.21
CA ARG A 26 -0.62 5.82 54.63
C ARG A 26 -1.50 6.81 53.85
N LEU A 27 -1.98 7.76 54.62
CA LEU A 27 -2.94 8.83 54.34
C LEU A 27 -2.28 10.08 53.76
N CYS A 28 -3.14 10.91 53.16
CA CYS A 28 -3.07 12.37 53.01
C CYS A 28 -2.19 12.97 51.89
N VAL A 29 -2.85 13.66 50.95
CA VAL A 29 -2.96 15.15 50.84
C VAL A 29 -3.19 15.52 49.36
N GLU A 30 -4.33 16.15 49.07
CA GLU A 30 -4.60 16.86 47.82
C GLU A 30 -3.70 18.09 47.64
N PRO A 31 -3.43 18.49 46.40
CA PRO A 31 -3.49 19.91 46.10
C PRO A 31 -4.46 20.21 44.95
N SER A 32 -5.40 21.08 45.29
CA SER A 32 -6.18 21.91 44.40
C SER A 32 -5.28 22.68 43.43
N PHE A 33 -5.52 22.53 42.12
CA PHE A 33 -5.03 23.47 41.12
C PHE A 33 -6.19 24.21 40.49
N GLN A 34 -6.20 25.51 40.73
CA GLN A 34 -7.14 26.48 40.21
C GLN A 34 -7.01 26.62 38.69
N HIS A 35 -8.16 26.63 38.03
CA HIS A 35 -8.30 27.07 36.65
C HIS A 35 -7.99 28.56 36.54
N HIS A 36 -7.01 28.92 35.71
CA HIS A 36 -7.00 30.21 35.03
C HIS A 36 -6.99 29.99 33.52
N GLN A 37 -8.19 30.12 32.94
CA GLN A 37 -8.40 30.39 31.54
C GLN A 37 -7.97 31.83 31.28
N HIS A 38 -7.03 32.06 30.37
CA HIS A 38 -6.89 33.35 29.72
C HIS A 38 -6.93 33.15 28.21
N LEU A 39 -8.05 33.59 27.65
CA LEU A 39 -8.34 33.74 26.24
C LEU A 39 -7.36 34.72 25.61
N ALA A 40 -6.78 34.32 24.48
CA ALA A 40 -6.00 35.19 23.62
C ALA A 40 -6.92 36.21 22.97
N THR A 41 -6.74 37.49 23.28
CA THR A 41 -7.26 38.60 22.47
C THR A 41 -6.17 39.05 21.51
N HIS A 42 -6.53 39.06 20.23
CA HIS A 42 -5.77 39.70 19.17
C HIS A 42 -5.60 41.19 19.46
N SER A 43 -4.37 41.69 19.43
CA SER A 43 -4.14 43.12 19.19
C SER A 43 -3.11 43.28 18.07
N ALA A 44 -3.58 43.88 16.98
CA ALA A 44 -2.80 44.35 15.87
C ALA A 44 -2.21 45.71 16.24
N ALA A 45 -0.97 45.76 16.71
CA ALA A 45 -0.19 46.99 16.86
C ALA A 45 1.29 46.67 17.14
N ALA A 46 2.04 46.25 16.13
CA ALA A 46 3.52 46.28 16.16
C ALA A 46 4.14 46.28 14.75
N ALA A 47 3.43 46.85 13.77
CA ALA A 47 3.94 47.05 12.41
C ALA A 47 4.43 48.50 12.27
N ALA A 48 5.56 48.84 12.90
CA ALA A 48 6.41 50.00 12.58
C ALA A 48 7.49 50.21 13.66
N ALA A 49 8.60 49.45 13.63
CA ALA A 49 9.91 49.87 14.13
C ALA A 49 10.90 48.71 14.07
N ALA A 50 11.72 48.67 13.00
CA ALA A 50 13.13 48.22 13.00
C ALA A 50 13.55 47.87 11.57
N ALA A 51 13.59 48.88 10.69
CA ALA A 51 14.40 48.82 9.49
C ALA A 51 15.86 49.16 9.89
N ALA A 52 16.71 48.14 9.98
CA ALA A 52 18.17 48.28 9.95
C ALA A 52 18.79 47.01 9.36
N PRO A 53 19.77 47.12 8.44
CA PRO A 53 20.28 46.00 7.69
C PRO A 53 21.25 45.20 8.57
N ARG A 54 20.84 44.02 9.02
CA ARG A 54 21.81 43.04 9.52
C ARG A 54 22.49 42.41 8.32
N GLN A 55 23.72 42.84 8.08
CA GLN A 55 24.68 42.14 7.23
C GLN A 55 24.72 40.67 7.67
N HIS A 56 24.10 39.80 6.88
CA HIS A 56 24.39 38.38 6.93
C HIS A 56 25.82 38.22 6.40
N GLN A 57 26.77 38.05 7.31
CA GLN A 57 28.04 37.44 6.98
C GLN A 57 27.74 36.03 6.46
N SER A 58 27.80 35.89 5.14
CA SER A 58 27.85 34.59 4.47
C SER A 58 29.12 33.88 4.94
N PRO A 59 29.07 32.63 5.42
CA PRO A 59 30.26 31.79 5.39
C PRO A 59 30.45 31.37 3.94
N GLU A 60 31.52 31.93 3.39
CA GLU A 60 32.19 31.56 2.15
C GLU A 60 32.21 30.05 1.90
N LEU A 61 31.90 29.66 0.67
CA LEU A 61 32.55 28.59 -0.11
C LEU A 61 33.39 27.57 0.69
N LEU A 62 32.73 26.70 1.47
CA LEU A 62 33.36 25.46 1.92
C LEU A 62 33.46 24.51 0.73
N THR A 63 34.70 24.22 0.33
CA THR A 63 35.06 23.17 -0.61
C THR A 63 34.41 21.84 -0.24
N LEU A 64 33.89 21.13 -1.24
CA LEU A 64 33.08 19.91 -1.19
C LEU A 64 33.72 18.68 -0.50
N ARG A 65 34.85 18.81 0.22
CA ARG A 65 35.69 17.70 0.69
C ARG A 65 35.58 17.35 2.18
N ASP A 66 35.05 18.23 3.03
CA ASP A 66 35.03 18.03 4.50
C ASP A 66 33.63 18.08 5.14
N ARG A 67 32.54 18.08 4.36
CA ARG A 67 31.19 18.10 4.92
C ARG A 67 30.85 16.79 5.61
N THR A 68 30.38 16.88 6.85
CA THR A 68 29.84 15.70 7.54
C THR A 68 28.48 15.34 6.95
N GLY A 69 28.13 14.05 6.88
CA GLY A 69 26.84 13.62 6.30
C GLY A 69 25.60 14.22 6.98
N LEU A 70 25.74 14.66 8.24
CA LEU A 70 24.71 15.39 8.97
C LEU A 70 24.54 16.85 8.49
N GLU A 71 25.60 17.52 8.06
CA GLU A 71 25.53 18.88 7.50
C GLU A 71 24.76 18.90 6.18
N ASP A 72 24.98 17.91 5.33
CA ASP A 72 24.23 17.77 4.08
C ASP A 72 22.74 17.49 4.35
N LEU A 73 22.43 16.72 5.41
CA LEU A 73 21.06 16.51 5.86
C LEU A 73 20.41 17.83 6.31
N PHE A 74 21.11 18.64 7.11
CA PHE A 74 20.58 19.94 7.55
C PHE A 74 20.42 20.94 6.41
N CYS A 75 21.35 20.96 5.46
CA CYS A 75 21.23 21.76 4.25
C CYS A 75 20.00 21.34 3.42
N ALA A 76 19.75 20.04 3.30
CA ALA A 76 18.57 19.51 2.63
C ALA A 76 17.25 19.86 3.36
N LEU A 77 17.26 19.83 4.70
CA LEU A 77 16.11 20.27 5.51
C LEU A 77 15.81 21.76 5.31
N GLN A 78 16.83 22.61 5.35
CA GLN A 78 16.67 24.06 5.16
C GLN A 78 16.15 24.41 3.77
N THR A 79 16.57 23.67 2.75
CA THR A 79 16.08 23.85 1.37
C THR A 79 14.71 23.22 1.12
N GLN A 80 14.13 22.51 2.09
CA GLN A 80 12.85 21.79 1.99
C GLN A 80 12.76 20.84 0.78
N ASN A 81 13.90 20.35 0.29
CA ASN A 81 13.96 19.45 -0.85
C ASN A 81 13.87 17.99 -0.36
N SER A 82 12.69 17.38 -0.47
CA SER A 82 12.41 16.01 0.01
C SER A 82 13.32 14.95 -0.59
N ILE A 83 13.75 15.13 -1.84
CA ILE A 83 14.59 14.15 -2.56
C ILE A 83 16.02 14.20 -2.04
N LEU A 84 16.58 15.40 -1.92
CA LEU A 84 17.92 15.60 -1.34
C LEU A 84 17.94 15.18 0.12
N LEU A 85 16.87 15.47 0.86
CA LEU A 85 16.71 15.08 2.25
C LEU A 85 16.78 13.56 2.42
N HIS A 86 16.02 12.84 1.60
CA HIS A 86 15.99 11.38 1.65
C HIS A 86 17.34 10.77 1.27
N LYS A 87 18.01 11.32 0.25
CA LYS A 87 19.33 10.88 -0.17
C LYS A 87 20.38 11.09 0.92
N ALA A 88 20.49 12.30 1.46
CA ALA A 88 21.42 12.65 2.54
C ALA A 88 21.15 11.80 3.79
N PHE A 89 19.88 11.56 4.13
CA PHE A 89 19.52 10.69 5.24
C PHE A 89 19.99 9.25 5.04
N ILE A 90 19.77 8.65 3.87
CA ILE A 90 20.22 7.27 3.59
C ILE A 90 21.74 7.19 3.64
N GLU A 91 22.45 8.15 3.06
CA GLU A 91 23.92 8.18 3.06
C GLU A 91 24.46 8.26 4.50
N TRP A 92 23.98 9.22 5.29
CA TRP A 92 24.38 9.37 6.70
C TRP A 92 24.05 8.14 7.55
N THR A 93 22.83 7.61 7.44
CA THR A 93 22.42 6.44 8.23
C THR A 93 23.05 5.13 7.77
N SER A 94 23.52 5.04 6.52
CA SER A 94 24.30 3.89 6.05
C SER A 94 25.66 3.82 6.74
N VAL A 95 26.31 4.97 6.95
CA VAL A 95 27.55 5.08 7.74
C VAL A 95 27.28 4.75 9.22
N LEU A 96 26.15 5.24 9.76
CA LEU A 96 25.73 4.93 11.12
C LEU A 96 25.47 3.42 11.33
N ALA A 97 24.93 2.73 10.33
CA ALA A 97 24.60 1.31 10.43
C ALA A 97 25.79 0.36 10.18
N ASP A 98 26.92 0.87 9.66
CA ASP A 98 28.10 0.07 9.30
C ASP A 98 29.24 0.28 10.31
N PRO A 99 29.48 -0.67 11.23
CA PRO A 99 30.58 -0.59 12.20
C PRO A 99 31.97 -0.63 11.57
N SER A 100 32.10 -1.06 10.30
CA SER A 100 33.38 -1.13 9.59
C SER A 100 33.77 0.19 8.94
N SER A 101 32.85 1.16 8.87
CA SER A 101 33.12 2.47 8.30
C SER A 101 34.04 3.29 9.22
N PRO A 102 35.08 3.95 8.70
CA PRO A 102 35.96 4.81 9.51
C PRO A 102 35.22 6.03 10.10
N PHE A 103 34.05 6.35 9.57
CA PHE A 103 33.21 7.47 10.02
C PHE A 103 32.09 7.03 10.98
N HIS A 104 32.00 5.74 11.34
CA HIS A 104 30.95 5.20 12.20
C HIS A 104 30.88 5.90 13.56
N ASP A 105 32.00 5.97 14.29
CA ASP A 105 32.06 6.56 15.63
C ASP A 105 31.70 8.06 15.61
N ALA A 106 32.05 8.77 14.54
CA ALA A 106 31.64 10.16 14.35
C ALA A 106 30.12 10.27 14.14
N ALA A 107 29.54 9.42 13.28
CA ALA A 107 28.10 9.40 13.03
C ALA A 107 27.29 9.01 14.29
N VAL A 108 27.77 8.06 15.09
CA VAL A 108 27.13 7.67 16.36
C VAL A 108 27.14 8.81 17.36
N ARG A 109 28.27 9.52 17.51
CA ARG A 109 28.35 10.71 18.39
C ARG A 109 27.39 11.79 17.93
N GLN A 110 27.40 12.11 16.63
CA GLN A 110 26.45 13.06 16.03
C GLN A 110 24.99 12.69 16.37
N ALA A 111 24.58 11.44 16.14
CA ALA A 111 23.22 10.99 16.42
C ALA A 111 22.83 11.12 17.91
N ARG A 112 23.78 10.94 18.84
CA ARG A 112 23.55 11.05 20.29
C ARG A 112 23.50 12.50 20.78
N GLU A 113 24.33 13.37 20.18
CA GLU A 113 24.47 14.77 20.56
C GLU A 113 23.39 15.69 19.96
N LEU A 114 22.69 15.25 18.90
CA LEU A 114 21.56 15.98 18.32
C LEU A 114 20.56 16.44 19.40
N SER A 115 20.10 17.68 19.35
CA SER A 115 19.05 18.14 20.26
C SER A 115 17.73 17.42 19.97
N GLY A 116 16.92 17.17 21.02
CA GLY A 116 15.60 16.53 20.88
C GLY A 116 14.72 17.15 19.78
N PRO A 117 14.55 18.49 19.74
CA PRO A 117 13.75 19.14 18.72
C PRO A 117 14.27 18.93 17.29
N SER A 118 15.58 19.05 17.07
CA SER A 118 16.19 18.84 15.74
C SER A 118 16.00 17.40 15.27
N PHE A 119 16.14 16.45 16.18
CA PHE A 119 15.92 15.04 15.92
C PHE A 119 14.46 14.77 15.50
N SER A 120 13.50 15.28 16.27
CA SER A 120 12.08 15.14 15.93
C SER A 120 11.74 15.80 14.58
N GLU A 121 12.38 16.92 14.24
CA GLU A 121 12.15 17.60 12.98
C GLU A 121 12.69 16.83 11.77
N ILE A 122 13.88 16.22 11.91
CA ILE A 122 14.41 15.27 10.92
C ILE A 122 13.40 14.15 10.68
N LEU A 123 12.87 13.54 11.75
CA LEU A 123 11.90 12.45 11.63
C LEU A 123 10.62 12.90 10.93
N ARG A 124 10.02 14.02 11.35
CA ARG A 124 8.77 14.54 10.75
C ARG A 124 8.95 14.88 9.27
N SER A 125 10.09 15.46 8.89
CA SER A 125 10.37 15.81 7.50
C SER A 125 10.54 14.59 6.59
N LEU A 126 10.93 13.45 7.19
CA LEU A 126 11.11 12.17 6.52
C LEU A 126 9.88 11.26 6.60
N ASP A 127 8.78 11.72 7.19
CA ASP A 127 7.56 10.93 7.31
C ASP A 127 6.99 10.63 5.91
N PRO A 128 6.97 9.35 5.49
CA PRO A 128 6.51 8.99 4.17
C PRO A 128 5.00 9.16 3.97
N MET A 129 4.23 9.30 5.06
CA MET A 129 2.79 9.58 4.99
C MET A 129 2.48 11.08 4.91
N ALA A 130 3.42 11.96 5.26
CA ALA A 130 3.22 13.41 5.24
C ALA A 130 3.58 14.06 3.88
N SER A 131 4.37 13.39 3.04
CA SER A 131 4.79 13.92 1.75
C SER A 131 4.88 12.82 0.70
N GLU A 132 4.01 12.93 -0.31
CA GLU A 132 3.92 12.03 -1.45
C GLU A 132 5.19 12.04 -2.31
N LYS A 133 5.94 13.15 -2.28
CA LYS A 133 7.15 13.40 -3.08
C LYS A 133 8.34 12.49 -2.75
N HIS A 134 8.25 11.68 -1.69
CA HIS A 134 9.30 10.73 -1.33
C HIS A 134 9.32 9.48 -2.23
N ASP A 135 8.16 9.11 -2.82
CA ASP A 135 8.02 7.97 -3.72
C ASP A 135 7.62 8.41 -5.13
N VAL A 136 8.50 8.17 -6.11
CA VAL A 136 8.25 8.46 -7.53
C VAL A 136 7.04 7.69 -8.07
N ALA A 137 6.71 6.55 -7.45
CA ALA A 137 5.56 5.74 -7.81
C ALA A 137 4.45 5.79 -6.74
N HIS A 138 4.34 6.90 -5.99
CA HIS A 138 3.27 7.09 -5.03
C HIS A 138 1.89 6.92 -5.71
N GLY A 139 0.94 6.28 -5.03
CA GLY A 139 -0.38 6.00 -5.59
C GLY A 139 -0.46 4.83 -6.59
N LEU A 140 0.67 4.41 -7.20
CA LEU A 140 0.65 3.41 -8.28
C LEU A 140 0.71 1.96 -7.78
N ASN A 141 -0.27 1.15 -8.15
CA ASN A 141 -0.23 -0.30 -7.96
C ASN A 141 0.68 -0.99 -9.00
N LEU A 142 2.00 -0.96 -8.77
CA LEU A 142 2.97 -1.66 -9.60
C LEU A 142 2.78 -3.17 -9.43
N THR A 143 2.56 -3.89 -10.52
CA THR A 143 2.36 -5.37 -10.53
C THR A 143 3.63 -6.11 -10.96
N PRO A 144 3.73 -7.45 -10.77
CA PRO A 144 4.88 -8.21 -11.25
C PRO A 144 5.03 -8.18 -12.78
N GLY A 145 3.97 -7.80 -13.51
CA GLY A 145 4.05 -7.49 -14.93
C GLY A 145 4.89 -6.24 -15.15
N HIS A 146 4.55 -5.13 -14.48
CA HIS A 146 5.29 -3.88 -14.58
C HIS A 146 6.79 -4.09 -14.31
N THR A 147 7.17 -4.85 -13.28
CA THR A 147 8.60 -5.08 -12.95
C THR A 147 9.38 -5.87 -14.01
N GLN A 148 8.70 -6.58 -14.91
CA GLN A 148 9.31 -7.35 -16.00
C GLN A 148 9.34 -6.59 -17.33
N PHE A 149 8.37 -5.70 -17.53
CA PHE A 149 8.16 -5.02 -18.81
C PHE A 149 8.59 -3.55 -18.79
N THR A 150 8.75 -2.95 -17.61
CA THR A 150 9.06 -1.53 -17.44
C THR A 150 10.16 -1.32 -16.40
N ASN A 151 10.68 -0.11 -16.28
CA ASN A 151 11.76 0.21 -15.34
C ASN A 151 11.29 0.34 -13.88
N ALA A 152 9.98 0.22 -13.65
CA ALA A 152 9.37 0.08 -12.34
C ALA A 152 10.01 -1.02 -11.47
N GLY A 153 10.61 -2.04 -12.09
CA GLY A 153 11.35 -3.10 -11.38
C GLY A 153 12.55 -2.59 -10.55
N ALA A 154 13.11 -1.43 -10.88
CA ALA A 154 14.17 -0.80 -10.09
C ALA A 154 13.64 -0.17 -8.78
N LEU A 155 12.36 0.22 -8.76
CA LEU A 155 11.72 0.92 -7.63
C LEU A 155 11.30 -0.04 -6.51
N VAL A 156 11.07 -1.32 -6.84
CA VAL A 156 10.60 -2.33 -5.88
C VAL A 156 11.63 -3.42 -5.62
N ASP A 157 11.54 -4.04 -4.45
CA ASP A 157 12.32 -5.22 -4.10
C ASP A 157 11.61 -6.54 -4.48
N GLU A 158 12.23 -7.66 -4.11
CA GLU A 158 11.74 -9.02 -4.39
C GLU A 158 10.40 -9.37 -3.72
N PHE A 159 9.94 -8.57 -2.74
CA PHE A 159 8.64 -8.69 -2.09
C PHE A 159 7.64 -7.63 -2.59
N GLY A 160 8.01 -6.87 -3.61
CA GLY A 160 7.20 -5.83 -4.22
C GLY A 160 6.99 -4.63 -3.30
N VAL A 161 7.88 -4.41 -2.32
CA VAL A 161 7.90 -3.22 -1.48
C VAL A 161 8.84 -2.19 -2.10
N ARG A 162 8.50 -0.91 -2.01
CA ARG A 162 9.37 0.17 -2.51
C ARG A 162 10.73 0.12 -1.79
N ARG A 163 11.83 0.12 -2.55
CA ARG A 163 13.19 0.04 -1.99
C ARG A 163 13.51 1.23 -1.09
N ARG A 164 13.04 2.43 -1.48
CA ARG A 164 13.21 3.67 -0.70
C ARG A 164 12.60 3.54 0.69
N HIS A 165 11.37 3.02 0.81
CA HIS A 165 10.72 2.80 2.10
C HIS A 165 11.55 1.87 3.00
N ARG A 166 12.09 0.77 2.44
CA ARG A 166 12.96 -0.14 3.21
C ARG A 166 14.27 0.49 3.63
N GLN A 167 14.90 1.27 2.76
CA GLN A 167 16.13 2.00 3.08
C GLN A 167 15.86 3.01 4.20
N LEU A 168 14.75 3.75 4.11
CA LEU A 168 14.29 4.66 5.16
C LEU A 168 14.11 3.94 6.49
N LEU A 169 13.36 2.83 6.53
CA LEU A 169 13.15 2.06 7.76
C LEU A 169 14.47 1.57 8.38
N ARG A 170 15.40 1.08 7.57
CA ARG A 170 16.73 0.65 8.06
C ARG A 170 17.48 1.82 8.68
N GLY A 171 17.49 2.98 8.03
CA GLY A 171 18.08 4.19 8.58
C GLY A 171 17.42 4.63 9.89
N MET A 172 16.09 4.58 9.95
CA MET A 172 15.31 4.88 11.17
C MET A 172 15.62 3.93 12.32
N GLN A 173 15.79 2.63 12.04
CA GLN A 173 16.16 1.62 13.05
C GLN A 173 17.56 1.87 13.60
N ALA A 174 18.54 2.13 12.72
CA ALA A 174 19.91 2.45 13.13
C ALA A 174 19.96 3.74 13.97
N LEU A 175 19.22 4.76 13.54
CA LEU A 175 19.12 6.04 14.24
C LEU A 175 18.48 5.88 15.63
N MET A 176 17.37 5.13 15.73
CA MET A 176 16.72 4.85 17.02
C MET A 176 17.65 4.07 17.96
N GLN A 177 18.39 3.08 17.45
CA GLN A 177 19.34 2.30 18.24
C GLN A 177 20.44 3.21 18.80
N ALA A 178 21.06 4.04 17.96
CA ALA A 178 22.07 5.00 18.40
C ALA A 178 21.53 6.00 19.44
N ARG A 179 20.27 6.43 19.27
CA ARG A 179 19.58 7.38 20.15
C ARG A 179 19.19 6.78 21.51
N SER A 180 18.93 5.48 21.57
CA SER A 180 18.50 4.80 22.81
C SER A 180 19.54 4.84 23.93
N GLU A 181 20.81 5.05 23.59
CA GLU A 181 21.94 5.21 24.53
C GLU A 181 22.25 6.68 24.86
N SER A 182 21.45 7.63 24.34
CA SER A 182 21.66 9.07 24.56
C SER A 182 20.87 9.60 25.76
N ARG A 183 21.24 10.79 26.25
CA ARG A 183 20.50 11.50 27.31
C ARG A 183 19.14 12.05 26.85
N HIS A 184 18.92 12.15 25.54
CA HIS A 184 17.72 12.73 24.95
C HIS A 184 16.76 11.61 24.53
N SER A 185 15.69 11.42 25.31
CA SER A 185 14.67 10.43 24.99
C SER A 185 13.85 10.80 23.76
N LEU A 186 13.28 9.78 23.12
CA LEU A 186 12.32 9.94 22.02
C LEU A 186 10.98 10.40 22.59
N THR A 187 10.26 11.23 21.83
CA THR A 187 8.89 11.63 22.17
C THR A 187 7.87 10.63 21.62
N THR A 188 6.63 10.68 22.11
CA THR A 188 5.53 9.86 21.57
C THR A 188 5.29 10.11 20.09
N ALA A 189 5.39 11.37 19.63
CA ALA A 189 5.25 11.75 18.23
C ALA A 189 6.36 11.15 17.34
N ASP A 190 7.58 11.02 17.85
CA ASP A 190 8.69 10.37 17.12
C ASP A 190 8.36 8.90 16.85
N TYR A 191 7.82 8.21 17.86
CA TYR A 191 7.38 6.82 17.70
C TYR A 191 6.22 6.66 16.70
N GLU A 192 5.32 7.64 16.60
CA GLU A 192 4.27 7.62 15.58
C GLU A 192 4.88 7.60 14.17
N VAL A 193 5.88 8.44 13.89
CA VAL A 193 6.59 8.45 12.61
C VAL A 193 7.31 7.13 12.36
N LEU A 194 8.03 6.61 13.37
CA LEU A 194 8.72 5.31 13.25
C LEU A 194 7.75 4.16 12.91
N ILE A 195 6.56 4.15 13.52
CA ILE A 195 5.49 3.18 13.25
C ILE A 195 4.95 3.32 11.81
N ARG A 196 4.80 4.55 11.30
CA ARG A 196 4.41 4.81 9.89
C ARG A 196 5.48 4.30 8.92
N CYS A 197 6.76 4.59 9.18
CA CYS A 197 7.89 4.08 8.39
C CYS A 197 7.93 2.55 8.36
N ALA A 198 7.64 1.89 9.48
CA ALA A 198 7.51 0.43 9.54
C ALA A 198 6.31 -0.08 8.72
N GLY A 199 5.17 0.61 8.80
CA GLY A 199 3.94 0.26 8.08
C GLY A 199 4.13 0.31 6.56
N ILE A 200 4.70 1.40 6.05
CA ILE A 200 4.92 1.58 4.60
C ILE A 200 6.01 0.65 4.03
N SER A 201 6.90 0.17 4.89
CA SER A 201 7.91 -0.85 4.55
C SER A 201 7.40 -2.29 4.68
N VAL A 202 6.15 -2.45 5.12
CA VAL A 202 5.49 -3.74 5.36
C VAL A 202 6.25 -4.60 6.40
N ASP A 203 6.89 -3.95 7.37
CA ASP A 203 7.60 -4.62 8.46
C ASP A 203 6.78 -4.56 9.76
N LEU A 204 5.91 -5.56 9.91
CA LEU A 204 5.02 -5.70 11.07
C LEU A 204 5.79 -5.94 12.38
N LEU A 205 7.00 -6.51 12.30
CA LEU A 205 7.84 -6.74 13.47
C LEU A 205 8.52 -5.45 13.91
N ALA A 206 9.00 -4.62 12.99
CA ALA A 206 9.52 -3.29 13.31
C ALA A 206 8.44 -2.43 13.98
N ALA A 207 7.21 -2.42 13.44
CA ALA A 207 6.08 -1.71 14.06
C ALA A 207 5.82 -2.18 15.50
N LYS A 208 5.85 -3.51 15.72
CA LYS A 208 5.74 -4.11 17.07
C LYS A 208 6.90 -3.68 17.98
N ARG A 209 8.14 -3.67 17.47
CA ARG A 209 9.32 -3.28 18.23
C ARG A 209 9.22 -1.82 18.66
N PHE A 210 8.87 -0.92 17.76
CA PHE A 210 8.67 0.50 18.07
C PHE A 210 7.55 0.71 19.09
N TRP A 211 6.42 0.02 18.91
CA TRP A 211 5.32 0.06 19.89
C TRP A 211 5.75 -0.38 21.29
N ASN A 212 6.49 -1.48 21.39
CA ASN A 212 6.97 -2.01 22.67
C ASN A 212 8.09 -1.15 23.28
N ALA A 213 8.95 -0.55 22.46
CA ALA A 213 10.03 0.34 22.88
C ALA A 213 9.50 1.57 23.63
N MET A 214 8.33 2.09 23.24
CA MET A 214 7.65 3.16 24.00
C MET A 214 7.45 2.78 25.48
N ALA A 215 7.00 1.54 25.75
CA ALA A 215 6.81 1.09 27.13
C ALA A 215 8.15 0.89 27.86
N GLY A 216 9.17 0.38 27.15
CA GLY A 216 10.52 0.27 27.69
C GLY A 216 11.16 1.61 28.07
N GLN A 217 10.73 2.71 27.44
CA GLN A 217 11.16 4.08 27.75
C GLN A 217 10.22 4.84 28.70
N GLY A 218 9.25 4.16 29.33
CA GLY A 218 8.32 4.78 30.27
C GLY A 218 7.20 5.61 29.63
N LEU A 219 7.05 5.60 28.30
CA LEU A 219 6.01 6.36 27.57
C LEU A 219 4.70 5.58 27.43
N GLN A 220 4.48 4.56 28.26
CA GLN A 220 3.27 3.73 28.16
C GLN A 220 2.00 4.51 28.49
N GLU A 221 2.04 5.35 29.52
CA GLU A 221 0.91 6.18 29.96
C GLU A 221 0.69 7.38 29.02
N SER A 222 1.72 7.79 28.28
CA SER A 222 1.65 8.88 27.30
C SER A 222 1.05 8.45 25.94
N ARG A 223 0.64 7.18 25.80
CA ARG A 223 0.00 6.69 24.56
C ARG A 223 -1.38 7.31 24.39
N THR A 224 -1.57 8.00 23.27
CA THR A 224 -2.84 8.63 22.90
C THR A 224 -3.67 7.72 21.98
N ALA A 225 -4.94 8.08 21.76
CA ALA A 225 -5.78 7.43 20.75
C ALA A 225 -5.14 7.48 19.34
N LYS A 226 -4.44 8.57 19.03
CA LYS A 226 -3.68 8.73 17.79
C LYS A 226 -2.55 7.72 17.68
N THR A 227 -1.71 7.58 18.71
CA THR A 227 -0.60 6.63 18.72
C THR A 227 -1.13 5.19 18.55
N TRP A 228 -2.24 4.86 19.20
CA TRP A 228 -2.92 3.58 19.06
C TRP A 228 -3.43 3.35 17.64
N THR A 229 -4.04 4.38 17.04
CA THR A 229 -4.52 4.35 15.66
C THR A 229 -3.37 4.06 14.69
N GLU A 230 -2.25 4.78 14.79
CA GLU A 230 -1.07 4.55 13.92
C GLU A 230 -0.51 3.13 14.04
N PHE A 231 -0.48 2.59 15.26
CA PHE A 231 -0.09 1.20 15.48
C PHE A 231 -1.06 0.21 14.81
N ILE A 232 -2.37 0.40 14.94
CA ILE A 232 -3.35 -0.48 14.28
C ILE A 232 -3.21 -0.36 12.77
N LYS A 233 -3.09 0.87 12.22
CA LYS A 233 -2.92 1.09 10.79
C LYS A 233 -1.74 0.27 10.27
N SER A 234 -0.58 0.40 10.92
CA SER A 234 0.65 -0.32 10.56
C SER A 234 0.52 -1.83 10.71
N ARG A 235 -0.03 -2.31 11.83
CA ARG A 235 -0.17 -3.75 12.14
C ARG A 235 -1.14 -4.48 11.23
N PHE A 236 -2.23 -3.83 10.81
CA PHE A 236 -3.28 -4.42 9.98
C PHE A 236 -3.31 -3.90 8.55
N MET A 237 -2.35 -3.04 8.17
CA MET A 237 -2.24 -2.45 6.83
C MET A 237 -3.55 -1.84 6.36
N THR A 238 -4.10 -0.91 7.16
CA THR A 238 -5.39 -0.29 6.84
C THR A 238 -5.26 0.78 5.76
N GLU A 239 -4.12 1.45 5.67
CA GLU A 239 -3.86 2.51 4.68
C GLU A 239 -3.32 1.93 3.35
N PRO A 240 -3.70 2.51 2.18
CA PRO A 240 -3.23 2.05 0.87
C PRO A 240 -1.73 1.93 0.69
N ALA A 241 -0.99 2.91 1.22
CA ALA A 241 0.47 2.91 1.18
C ALA A 241 1.06 1.68 1.90
N TYR A 242 0.42 1.20 2.97
CA TYR A 242 0.94 0.07 3.75
C TYR A 242 0.80 -1.26 3.03
N TYR A 243 -0.13 -1.40 2.09
CA TYR A 243 -0.19 -2.56 1.19
C TYR A 243 0.32 -2.26 -0.23
N GLN A 244 1.10 -1.19 -0.40
CA GLN A 244 1.72 -0.79 -1.67
C GLN A 244 0.69 -0.62 -2.80
N PHE A 245 -0.52 -0.18 -2.46
CA PHE A 245 -1.67 -0.06 -3.36
C PHE A 245 -2.15 -1.39 -4.00
N ASP A 246 -1.59 -2.54 -3.59
CA ASP A 246 -2.05 -3.88 -3.98
C ASP A 246 -3.03 -4.48 -2.95
N ARG A 247 -4.32 -4.26 -3.19
CA ARG A 247 -5.42 -4.79 -2.36
C ARG A 247 -5.40 -6.31 -2.21
N SER A 248 -4.77 -7.04 -3.14
CA SER A 248 -4.68 -8.50 -3.05
C SER A 248 -3.91 -8.94 -1.80
N ARG A 249 -2.95 -8.14 -1.30
CA ARG A 249 -2.15 -8.43 -0.10
C ARG A 249 -2.95 -8.50 1.19
N VAL A 250 -4.06 -7.77 1.24
CA VAL A 250 -4.88 -7.61 2.45
C VAL A 250 -6.26 -8.26 2.31
N ALA A 251 -6.57 -8.81 1.14
CA ALA A 251 -7.79 -9.57 0.88
C ALA A 251 -7.85 -10.88 1.69
N VAL A 252 -9.01 -11.16 2.29
CA VAL A 252 -9.23 -12.36 3.10
C VAL A 252 -9.42 -13.57 2.19
N MET A 253 -8.42 -14.45 2.20
CA MET A 253 -8.45 -15.71 1.47
C MET A 253 -9.40 -16.70 2.13
N ALA A 254 -10.21 -17.36 1.31
CA ALA A 254 -11.17 -18.36 1.78
C ALA A 254 -10.47 -19.54 2.49
N ARG A 255 -9.27 -19.94 2.03
CA ARG A 255 -8.48 -21.03 2.67
C ARG A 255 -8.19 -20.74 4.13
N ASP A 256 -7.95 -19.48 4.44
CA ASP A 256 -7.53 -19.07 5.77
C ASP A 256 -8.75 -18.77 6.68
N LEU A 257 -9.98 -18.90 6.17
CA LEU A 257 -11.21 -18.90 6.97
C LEU A 257 -11.43 -20.24 7.68
N TYR A 258 -10.78 -21.30 7.19
CA TYR A 258 -10.83 -22.62 7.80
C TYR A 258 -10.46 -22.58 9.28
N SER A 259 -11.29 -23.21 10.11
CA SER A 259 -11.04 -23.43 11.53
C SER A 259 -11.27 -24.90 11.84
N ASN A 260 -10.49 -25.47 12.78
CA ASN A 260 -10.71 -26.84 13.26
C ASN A 260 -12.13 -27.03 13.87
N ARG A 261 -12.85 -25.94 14.18
CA ARG A 261 -14.24 -25.97 14.66
C ARG A 261 -15.30 -26.05 13.55
N GLU A 262 -14.99 -25.52 12.37
CA GLU A 262 -15.87 -25.52 11.19
C GLU A 262 -15.11 -26.20 10.04
N THR A 263 -15.13 -27.54 10.06
CA THR A 263 -14.28 -28.34 9.20
C THR A 263 -14.80 -28.38 7.78
N LEU A 264 -14.01 -27.87 6.83
CA LEU A 264 -14.23 -28.11 5.41
C LEU A 264 -13.94 -29.57 5.05
N PRO A 265 -14.59 -30.12 4.01
CA PRO A 265 -14.21 -31.42 3.46
C PRO A 265 -12.72 -31.46 3.11
N SER A 266 -12.02 -32.51 3.52
CA SER A 266 -10.56 -32.65 3.33
C SER A 266 -10.14 -32.50 1.86
N ALA A 267 -10.96 -32.99 0.92
CA ALA A 267 -10.74 -32.81 -0.52
C ALA A 267 -10.73 -31.33 -0.95
N ASN A 268 -11.66 -30.52 -0.41
CA ASN A 268 -11.73 -29.09 -0.70
C ASN A 268 -10.52 -28.36 -0.11
N LEU A 269 -10.15 -28.67 1.14
CA LEU A 269 -8.97 -28.11 1.79
C LEU A 269 -7.69 -28.45 0.99
N LYS A 270 -7.51 -29.72 0.60
CA LYS A 270 -6.41 -30.18 -0.26
C LYS A 270 -6.35 -29.39 -1.55
N ARG A 271 -7.49 -29.17 -2.19
CA ARG A 271 -7.58 -28.45 -3.46
C ARG A 271 -7.23 -26.97 -3.31
N MET A 272 -7.71 -26.33 -2.24
CA MET A 272 -7.37 -24.93 -1.92
C MET A 272 -5.88 -24.79 -1.60
N ASP A 273 -5.30 -25.76 -0.90
CA ASP A 273 -3.86 -25.82 -0.62
C ASP A 273 -3.03 -26.00 -1.89
N ASN A 274 -3.43 -26.92 -2.77
CA ASN A 274 -2.78 -27.11 -4.06
C ASN A 274 -2.86 -25.85 -4.94
N MET A 275 -3.98 -25.12 -4.91
CA MET A 275 -4.07 -23.82 -5.59
C MET A 275 -3.11 -22.79 -4.99
N ARG A 276 -3.05 -22.66 -3.65
CA ARG A 276 -2.08 -21.75 -3.02
C ARG A 276 -0.64 -22.12 -3.37
N LEU A 277 -0.31 -23.41 -3.32
CA LEU A 277 1.00 -23.94 -3.70
C LEU A 277 1.30 -23.61 -5.16
N SER A 278 0.41 -23.92 -6.10
CA SER A 278 0.64 -23.69 -7.54
C SER A 278 0.76 -22.20 -7.89
N ILE A 279 0.05 -21.33 -7.18
CA ILE A 279 0.16 -19.87 -7.36
C ILE A 279 1.54 -19.37 -6.96
N ASN A 280 2.20 -19.97 -5.96
CA ASN A 280 3.44 -19.44 -5.40
C ASN A 280 4.70 -20.23 -5.82
N ALA A 281 4.60 -21.53 -6.04
CA ALA A 281 5.75 -22.44 -6.13
C ALA A 281 6.76 -22.06 -7.22
N LEU A 282 6.27 -21.55 -8.35
CA LEU A 282 7.10 -21.14 -9.48
C LEU A 282 7.13 -19.62 -9.67
N LYS A 283 6.45 -18.84 -8.82
CA LYS A 283 6.57 -17.38 -8.89
C LYS A 283 7.98 -16.95 -8.55
N MET A 284 8.49 -16.01 -9.32
CA MET A 284 9.80 -15.40 -9.10
C MET A 284 9.79 -14.52 -7.86
N GLU A 285 8.82 -13.61 -7.78
CA GLU A 285 8.67 -12.62 -6.71
C GLU A 285 7.26 -12.76 -6.12
N PRO A 286 7.04 -13.69 -5.16
CA PRO A 286 5.75 -13.80 -4.47
C PRO A 286 5.61 -12.68 -3.44
N TRP A 287 4.96 -11.60 -3.83
CA TRP A 287 4.80 -10.38 -3.02
C TRP A 287 3.86 -10.51 -1.80
N ASN A 288 3.27 -11.67 -1.59
CA ASN A 288 2.50 -12.00 -0.40
C ASN A 288 3.34 -12.67 0.70
N ARG A 289 4.67 -12.75 0.55
CA ARG A 289 5.56 -13.35 1.55
C ARG A 289 6.03 -12.33 2.57
N ARG A 290 6.33 -12.84 3.76
CA ARG A 290 7.00 -12.05 4.80
C ARG A 290 8.51 -12.05 4.55
N VAL A 291 9.18 -11.01 5.04
CA VAL A 291 10.64 -10.87 4.90
C VAL A 291 11.37 -11.76 5.91
N ASP A 292 10.87 -11.78 7.14
CA ASP A 292 11.43 -12.56 8.25
C ASP A 292 11.17 -14.06 8.10
N GLU A 293 10.02 -14.42 7.53
CA GLU A 293 9.60 -15.81 7.32
C GLU A 293 9.09 -16.02 5.88
N PRO A 294 10.00 -16.14 4.89
CA PRO A 294 9.66 -16.15 3.45
C PRO A 294 8.75 -17.30 3.01
N ASP A 295 8.67 -18.35 3.79
CA ASP A 295 7.84 -19.54 3.57
C ASP A 295 6.37 -19.35 3.96
N GLU A 296 6.04 -18.25 4.66
CA GLU A 296 4.71 -17.89 5.11
C GLU A 296 4.04 -16.76 4.31
N ASP A 297 2.70 -16.72 4.35
CA ASP A 297 1.90 -15.67 3.71
C ASP A 297 1.56 -14.59 4.74
N LEU A 298 1.77 -13.32 4.37
CA LEU A 298 1.47 -12.15 5.19
C LEU A 298 0.00 -12.14 5.66
N ARG A 299 -0.93 -12.60 4.82
CA ARG A 299 -2.38 -12.66 5.10
C ARG A 299 -2.74 -13.55 6.29
N ARG A 300 -1.87 -14.49 6.65
CA ARG A 300 -2.05 -15.38 7.81
C ARG A 300 -1.75 -14.64 9.11
N VAL A 301 -0.84 -13.66 9.09
CA VAL A 301 -0.39 -12.92 10.28
C VAL A 301 -1.51 -12.08 10.90
N PHE A 302 -2.46 -11.58 10.10
CA PHE A 302 -3.62 -10.82 10.63
C PHE A 302 -4.60 -11.67 11.45
N ARG A 303 -4.51 -13.00 11.36
CA ARG A 303 -5.42 -13.95 12.02
C ARG A 303 -4.79 -14.78 13.13
N ARG A 304 -3.46 -14.77 13.26
CA ARG A 304 -2.78 -15.47 14.36
C ARG A 304 -3.31 -14.96 15.71
N LYS A 305 -3.61 -15.89 16.62
CA LYS A 305 -4.14 -15.61 17.95
C LYS A 305 -3.04 -15.44 19.01
N THR A 306 -1.81 -15.83 18.69
CA THR A 306 -0.62 -15.75 19.56
C THR A 306 0.11 -14.40 19.43
N ASP A 307 0.81 -14.02 20.49
CA ASP A 307 1.70 -12.84 20.69
C ASP A 307 1.09 -11.44 20.63
N PHE A 308 -0.07 -11.28 20.01
CA PHE A 308 -1.06 -10.29 20.40
C PHE A 308 -2.40 -10.96 20.18
N ARG A 309 -3.14 -11.19 21.27
CA ARG A 309 -4.52 -11.67 21.25
C ARG A 309 -5.26 -11.01 20.08
N SER A 310 -6.08 -11.77 19.34
CA SER A 310 -6.88 -11.31 18.17
C SER A 310 -7.29 -9.84 18.25
N TYR A 311 -7.45 -9.13 17.12
CA TYR A 311 -7.77 -7.69 17.16
C TYR A 311 -8.91 -7.34 18.15
N ARG A 312 -9.93 -8.20 18.26
CA ARG A 312 -10.96 -8.16 19.32
C ARG A 312 -10.42 -7.99 20.74
N ALA A 313 -9.43 -8.77 21.16
CA ALA A 313 -8.84 -8.67 22.49
C ALA A 313 -7.89 -7.47 22.62
N HIS A 314 -7.34 -6.96 21.52
CA HIS A 314 -6.66 -5.68 21.51
C HIS A 314 -7.65 -4.52 21.69
N TRP A 315 -8.77 -4.55 20.97
CA TRP A 315 -9.91 -3.63 21.12
C TRP A 315 -10.45 -3.60 22.55
N ILE A 316 -10.74 -4.76 23.14
CA ILE A 316 -11.22 -4.85 24.54
C ILE A 316 -10.21 -4.22 25.51
N ARG A 317 -8.90 -4.45 25.32
CA ARG A 317 -7.87 -3.80 26.15
C ARG A 317 -7.83 -2.29 25.93
N GLY A 318 -7.96 -1.83 24.68
CA GLY A 318 -8.06 -0.41 24.34
C GLY A 318 -9.21 0.29 25.07
N LEU A 319 -10.37 -0.37 25.16
CA LEU A 319 -11.52 0.14 25.93
C LEU A 319 -11.21 0.27 27.43
N TYR A 320 -10.44 -0.67 28.01
CA TYR A 320 -10.04 -0.59 29.42
C TYR A 320 -9.04 0.54 29.71
N TYR A 321 -8.23 0.95 28.73
CA TYR A 321 -7.33 2.09 28.87
C TYR A 321 -8.05 3.44 28.83
N GLY A 322 -9.33 3.47 28.44
CA GLY A 322 -10.14 4.69 28.47
C GLY A 322 -9.77 5.72 27.40
N HIS A 323 -9.20 5.28 26.28
CA HIS A 323 -8.88 6.17 25.16
C HIS A 323 -10.15 6.81 24.58
N GLU A 324 -10.06 8.08 24.20
CA GLU A 324 -11.11 8.76 23.46
C GLU A 324 -11.37 8.04 22.14
N ILE A 325 -12.65 7.87 21.81
CA ILE A 325 -13.08 7.15 20.62
C ILE A 325 -13.58 8.19 19.62
N ASP A 326 -12.90 8.24 18.48
CA ASP A 326 -13.22 9.10 17.36
C ASP A 326 -13.56 8.27 16.11
N THR A 327 -14.08 8.95 15.09
CA THR A 327 -14.43 8.33 13.80
C THR A 327 -13.20 7.73 13.11
N GLU A 328 -12.00 8.30 13.31
CA GLU A 328 -10.74 7.75 12.76
C GLU A 328 -10.42 6.38 13.36
N LEU A 329 -10.38 6.26 14.68
CA LEU A 329 -10.15 5.00 15.37
C LEU A 329 -11.23 3.99 14.98
N LEU A 330 -12.52 4.37 14.95
CA LEU A 330 -13.60 3.48 14.53
C LEU A 330 -13.41 2.96 13.09
N SER A 331 -13.02 3.84 12.16
CA SER A 331 -12.75 3.49 10.75
C SER A 331 -11.60 2.50 10.62
N VAL A 332 -10.46 2.78 11.27
CA VAL A 332 -9.28 1.90 11.28
C VAL A 332 -9.60 0.57 11.95
N SER A 333 -10.39 0.60 13.02
CA SER A 333 -10.83 -0.58 13.76
C SER A 333 -11.75 -1.47 12.94
N LEU A 334 -12.65 -0.88 12.15
CA LEU A 334 -13.53 -1.59 11.23
C LEU A 334 -12.71 -2.41 10.23
N ILE A 335 -11.71 -1.78 9.60
CA ILE A 335 -10.81 -2.46 8.68
C ILE A 335 -10.01 -3.54 9.41
N ALA A 336 -9.45 -3.26 10.59
CA ALA A 336 -8.67 -4.25 11.35
C ALA A 336 -9.51 -5.49 11.76
N PHE A 337 -10.76 -5.30 12.17
CA PHE A 337 -11.70 -6.41 12.40
C PHE A 337 -11.91 -7.24 11.14
N ALA A 338 -12.07 -6.60 9.99
CA ALA A 338 -12.22 -7.28 8.71
C ALA A 338 -10.97 -8.06 8.29
N ARG A 339 -9.76 -7.49 8.46
CA ARG A 339 -8.49 -8.21 8.20
C ARG A 339 -8.30 -9.41 9.13
N SER A 340 -8.84 -9.33 10.35
CA SER A 340 -8.92 -10.47 11.28
C SER A 340 -10.08 -11.44 10.99
N SER A 341 -10.87 -11.17 9.94
CA SER A 341 -12.03 -11.96 9.49
C SER A 341 -13.15 -12.07 10.52
N SER A 342 -13.47 -10.98 11.22
CA SER A 342 -14.51 -10.98 12.26
C SER A 342 -15.70 -10.07 11.93
N LEU A 343 -16.60 -10.53 11.06
CA LEU A 343 -17.86 -9.82 10.74
C LEU A 343 -18.70 -9.60 12.00
N ARG A 344 -18.80 -10.60 12.88
CA ARG A 344 -19.53 -10.48 14.16
C ARG A 344 -19.00 -9.33 15.01
N SER A 345 -17.68 -9.16 15.09
CA SER A 345 -17.11 -8.07 15.89
C SER A 345 -17.42 -6.70 15.30
N MET A 346 -17.47 -6.55 13.98
CA MET A 346 -17.91 -5.29 13.36
C MET A 346 -19.38 -4.99 13.64
N LYS A 347 -20.25 -6.01 13.50
CA LYS A 347 -21.68 -5.88 13.81
C LYS A 347 -21.91 -5.46 15.26
N GLU A 348 -21.31 -6.17 16.22
CA GLU A 348 -21.54 -5.91 17.64
C GLU A 348 -20.80 -4.66 18.14
N PHE A 349 -19.48 -4.57 17.92
CA PHE A 349 -18.66 -3.55 18.57
C PHE A 349 -18.63 -2.21 17.86
N ILE A 350 -18.95 -2.12 16.58
CA ILE A 350 -18.92 -0.85 15.84
C ILE A 350 -20.34 -0.43 15.47
N PHE A 351 -20.99 -1.19 14.58
CA PHE A 351 -22.31 -0.82 14.04
C PHE A 351 -23.38 -0.75 15.12
N LYS A 352 -23.51 -1.77 15.97
CA LYS A 352 -24.51 -1.78 17.04
C LYS A 352 -24.14 -0.91 18.23
N SER A 353 -22.91 -1.00 18.74
CA SER A 353 -22.52 -0.27 19.95
C SER A 353 -22.45 1.25 19.78
N TYR A 354 -21.93 1.76 18.65
CA TYR A 354 -21.74 3.21 18.47
C TYR A 354 -22.81 3.84 17.59
N TYR A 355 -23.34 3.11 16.61
CA TYR A 355 -24.30 3.64 15.65
C TYR A 355 -25.72 3.10 15.84
N GLY A 356 -25.94 2.09 16.69
CA GLY A 356 -27.25 1.44 16.83
C GLY A 356 -27.77 0.85 15.52
N ILE A 357 -26.88 0.45 14.62
CA ILE A 357 -27.22 -0.16 13.33
C ILE A 357 -27.31 -1.67 13.51
N HIS A 358 -28.45 -2.23 13.15
CA HIS A 358 -28.74 -3.66 13.16
C HIS A 358 -28.61 -4.22 11.74
N ILE A 359 -27.92 -5.35 11.61
CA ILE A 359 -27.64 -6.02 10.34
C ILE A 359 -28.15 -7.45 10.44
N ASP A 360 -29.37 -7.66 9.94
CA ASP A 360 -30.04 -8.94 9.97
C ASP A 360 -29.90 -9.63 8.61
N GLU A 361 -29.29 -10.81 8.65
CA GLU A 361 -29.21 -11.71 7.49
C GLU A 361 -30.40 -12.66 7.59
N GLN A 362 -31.40 -12.47 6.72
CA GLN A 362 -32.57 -13.35 6.70
C GLN A 362 -32.18 -14.77 6.26
N SER A 363 -33.01 -15.75 6.62
CA SER A 363 -32.84 -17.17 6.26
C SER A 363 -32.78 -17.39 4.74
N VAL A 364 -33.28 -16.45 3.92
CA VAL A 364 -33.15 -16.47 2.47
C VAL A 364 -31.81 -15.85 2.05
N PRO A 365 -30.93 -16.60 1.35
CA PRO A 365 -29.62 -16.11 0.97
C PRO A 365 -29.70 -14.82 0.13
N GLY A 366 -28.97 -13.78 0.54
CA GLY A 366 -28.87 -12.52 -0.18
C GLY A 366 -29.88 -11.42 0.22
N LYS A 367 -30.91 -11.76 1.00
CA LYS A 367 -31.83 -10.75 1.56
C LYS A 367 -31.30 -10.24 2.90
N ILE A 368 -30.50 -9.19 2.80
CA ILE A 368 -29.93 -8.44 3.92
C ILE A 368 -30.85 -7.26 4.22
N GLU A 369 -31.29 -7.12 5.46
CA GLU A 369 -32.02 -5.97 5.98
C GLU A 369 -31.13 -5.20 6.97
N ILE A 370 -31.14 -3.88 6.84
CA ILE A 370 -30.36 -2.95 7.67
C ILE A 370 -31.34 -1.97 8.27
N SER A 371 -31.29 -1.79 9.59
CA SER A 371 -32.21 -0.94 10.33
C SER A 371 -31.52 -0.24 11.51
N GLY A 372 -32.20 0.73 12.11
CA GLY A 372 -31.71 1.48 13.26
C GLY A 372 -31.00 2.78 12.90
N GLY A 373 -29.92 3.09 13.62
CA GLY A 373 -29.22 4.37 13.51
C GLY A 373 -29.57 5.32 14.66
N ILE A 374 -28.57 5.70 15.44
CA ILE A 374 -28.67 6.69 16.53
C ILE A 374 -28.54 8.10 15.94
N ASP A 375 -29.33 9.04 16.46
CA ASP A 375 -29.16 10.46 16.18
C ASP A 375 -27.93 11.00 16.90
N LEU A 376 -26.92 11.37 16.11
CA LEU A 376 -25.68 11.95 16.61
C LEU A 376 -25.70 13.46 16.36
N PRO A 377 -25.30 14.28 17.35
CA PRO A 377 -25.05 15.70 17.14
C PRO A 377 -24.08 15.94 15.98
N ALA A 378 -24.17 17.10 15.32
CA ALA A 378 -23.28 17.45 14.21
C ALA A 378 -21.80 17.43 14.65
N ASP A 379 -21.54 17.88 15.87
CA ASP A 379 -20.21 18.07 16.47
C ASP A 379 -19.67 16.79 17.13
N SER A 380 -20.39 15.67 17.00
CA SER A 380 -20.01 14.41 17.65
C SER A 380 -18.71 13.86 17.03
N PRO A 381 -17.67 13.54 17.82
CA PRO A 381 -16.40 13.02 17.31
C PRO A 381 -16.51 11.63 16.67
N ILE A 382 -17.65 10.95 16.87
CA ILE A 382 -17.95 9.63 16.31
C ILE A 382 -18.92 9.70 15.12
N ARG A 383 -19.39 10.90 14.73
CA ARG A 383 -20.30 11.05 13.59
C ARG A 383 -19.65 10.46 12.34
N PRO A 384 -20.36 9.62 11.56
CA PRO A 384 -19.82 9.08 10.31
C PRO A 384 -19.39 10.22 9.38
N ASN A 385 -18.27 10.01 8.71
CA ASN A 385 -17.75 10.91 7.69
C ASN A 385 -17.33 10.08 6.46
N GLU A 386 -16.82 10.77 5.44
CA GLU A 386 -16.34 10.16 4.19
C GLU A 386 -15.32 9.02 4.40
N ARG A 387 -14.45 9.17 5.40
CA ARG A 387 -13.46 8.15 5.76
C ARG A 387 -14.12 6.90 6.36
N PHE A 388 -15.16 7.07 7.16
CA PHE A 388 -15.93 5.95 7.67
C PHE A 388 -16.64 5.17 6.55
N LEU A 389 -17.21 5.88 5.57
CA LEU A 389 -17.79 5.25 4.37
C LEU A 389 -16.75 4.46 3.57
N SER A 390 -15.56 5.04 3.37
CA SER A 390 -14.42 4.36 2.75
C SER A 390 -14.02 3.09 3.53
N ALA A 391 -14.00 3.17 4.86
CA ALA A 391 -13.66 2.05 5.72
C ALA A 391 -14.71 0.92 5.67
N ILE A 392 -16.00 1.23 5.54
CA ILE A 392 -17.07 0.23 5.31
C ILE A 392 -16.76 -0.57 4.05
N VAL A 393 -16.46 0.12 2.95
CA VAL A 393 -16.13 -0.50 1.67
C VAL A 393 -14.86 -1.35 1.78
N ASP A 394 -13.80 -0.85 2.39
CA ASP A 394 -12.55 -1.59 2.56
C ASP A 394 -12.72 -2.84 3.44
N ALA A 395 -13.43 -2.70 4.55
CA ALA A 395 -13.67 -3.77 5.49
C ALA A 395 -14.49 -4.89 4.82
N LEU A 396 -15.64 -4.57 4.26
CA LEU A 396 -16.54 -5.57 3.67
C LEU A 396 -16.01 -6.11 2.33
N GLY A 397 -15.38 -5.25 1.53
CA GLY A 397 -14.69 -5.64 0.29
C GLY A 397 -13.58 -6.64 0.55
N SER A 398 -12.75 -6.42 1.57
CA SER A 398 -11.67 -7.36 1.94
C SER A 398 -12.15 -8.77 2.28
N MET A 399 -13.36 -8.87 2.82
CA MET A 399 -13.99 -10.13 3.18
C MET A 399 -14.91 -10.69 2.08
N SER A 400 -14.99 -10.01 0.92
CA SER A 400 -15.86 -10.35 -0.21
C SER A 400 -17.36 -10.14 0.02
N HIS A 401 -17.77 -9.38 1.03
CA HIS A 401 -19.18 -9.06 1.32
C HIS A 401 -19.65 -7.82 0.54
N ILE A 402 -19.54 -7.85 -0.79
CA ILE A 402 -19.81 -6.69 -1.66
C ILE A 402 -21.25 -6.18 -1.54
N ALA A 403 -22.24 -7.07 -1.58
CA ALA A 403 -23.65 -6.69 -1.50
C ALA A 403 -24.02 -6.05 -0.14
N LEU A 404 -23.45 -6.55 0.95
CA LEU A 404 -23.60 -5.94 2.27
C LEU A 404 -22.92 -4.56 2.31
N GLY A 405 -21.73 -4.45 1.71
CA GLY A 405 -21.00 -3.20 1.58
C GLY A 405 -21.79 -2.12 0.86
N MET A 406 -22.37 -2.43 -0.29
CA MET A 406 -23.23 -1.50 -1.03
C MET A 406 -24.44 -1.02 -0.21
N LYS A 407 -25.14 -1.95 0.44
CA LYS A 407 -26.32 -1.61 1.23
C LYS A 407 -25.99 -0.77 2.47
N LEU A 408 -24.90 -1.10 3.18
CA LEU A 408 -24.45 -0.31 4.33
C LEU A 408 -23.94 1.06 3.92
N LEU A 409 -23.22 1.14 2.81
CA LEU A 409 -22.74 2.41 2.25
C LEU A 409 -23.91 3.36 1.96
N ASP A 410 -24.92 2.87 1.23
CA ASP A 410 -26.14 3.63 0.90
C ASP A 410 -26.94 4.00 2.15
N PHE A 411 -27.11 3.07 3.09
CA PHE A 411 -27.82 3.30 4.35
C PHE A 411 -27.15 4.38 5.21
N VAL A 412 -25.85 4.27 5.45
CA VAL A 412 -25.11 5.21 6.32
C VAL A 412 -25.05 6.59 5.67
N SER A 413 -24.83 6.66 4.35
CA SER A 413 -24.84 7.91 3.60
C SER A 413 -26.17 8.66 3.77
N ARG A 414 -27.31 7.97 3.58
CA ARG A 414 -28.64 8.58 3.75
C ARG A 414 -29.00 8.87 5.21
N ARG A 415 -28.64 8.01 6.16
CA ARG A 415 -29.01 8.16 7.58
C ARG A 415 -28.30 9.33 8.26
N TYR A 416 -27.07 9.60 7.86
CA TYR A 416 -26.21 10.61 8.47
C TYR A 416 -25.93 11.82 7.56
N ASP A 417 -26.53 11.84 6.37
CA ASP A 417 -26.35 12.87 5.34
C ASP A 417 -24.87 13.11 5.01
N VAL A 418 -24.18 12.02 4.64
CA VAL A 418 -22.77 12.05 4.27
C VAL A 418 -22.65 11.69 2.79
N PRO A 419 -22.14 12.58 1.93
CA PRO A 419 -21.95 12.25 0.52
C PRO A 419 -20.95 11.11 0.37
N ILE A 420 -21.18 10.23 -0.60
CA ILE A 420 -20.25 9.13 -0.90
C ILE A 420 -19.16 9.68 -1.83
N PRO A 421 -17.89 9.74 -1.40
CA PRO A 421 -16.81 10.21 -2.25
C PRO A 421 -16.60 9.30 -3.47
N ARG A 422 -16.11 9.88 -4.56
CA ARG A 422 -15.70 9.14 -5.76
C ARG A 422 -14.73 8.00 -5.42
N GLU A 423 -13.75 8.27 -4.57
CA GLU A 423 -12.71 7.32 -4.17
C GLU A 423 -13.33 6.08 -3.49
N THR A 424 -14.45 6.26 -2.78
CA THR A 424 -15.19 5.16 -2.14
C THR A 424 -15.86 4.25 -3.18
N TRP A 425 -16.43 4.83 -4.24
CA TRP A 425 -16.98 4.07 -5.36
C TRP A 425 -15.91 3.32 -6.15
N SER A 426 -14.82 4.00 -6.50
CA SER A 426 -13.66 3.39 -7.17
C SER A 426 -13.09 2.24 -6.33
N ASN A 427 -13.02 2.42 -5.00
CA ASN A 427 -12.56 1.38 -4.08
C ASN A 427 -13.50 0.16 -4.07
N LEU A 428 -14.82 0.39 -4.05
CA LEU A 428 -15.82 -0.68 -4.10
C LEU A 428 -15.75 -1.46 -5.42
N LEU A 429 -15.59 -0.76 -6.54
CA LEU A 429 -15.41 -1.37 -7.86
C LEU A 429 -14.15 -2.26 -7.88
N ASN A 430 -13.03 -1.77 -7.34
CA ASN A 430 -11.78 -2.51 -7.26
C ASN A 430 -11.90 -3.78 -6.41
N TRP A 431 -12.51 -3.69 -5.22
CA TRP A 431 -12.79 -4.85 -4.37
C TRP A 431 -13.69 -5.86 -5.08
N THR A 432 -14.74 -5.40 -5.75
CA THR A 432 -15.67 -6.26 -6.49
C THR A 432 -14.95 -7.02 -7.59
N TYR A 433 -14.10 -6.34 -8.37
CA TYR A 433 -13.30 -6.98 -9.41
C TYR A 433 -12.28 -7.98 -8.85
N LEU A 434 -11.59 -7.63 -7.77
CA LEU A 434 -10.63 -8.51 -7.11
C LEU A 434 -11.32 -9.80 -6.63
N CYS A 435 -12.47 -9.69 -5.98
CA CYS A 435 -13.25 -10.83 -5.50
C CYS A 435 -13.81 -11.69 -6.66
N ALA A 436 -14.18 -11.07 -7.78
CA ALA A 436 -14.62 -11.77 -8.99
C ALA A 436 -13.49 -12.47 -9.77
N SER A 437 -12.23 -12.12 -9.47
CA SER A 437 -11.05 -12.57 -10.19
C SER A 437 -10.41 -13.84 -9.61
N LYS A 438 -9.52 -14.46 -10.39
CA LYS A 438 -8.66 -15.55 -9.89
C LYS A 438 -7.56 -14.97 -8.99
N PRO A 439 -7.20 -15.62 -7.88
CA PRO A 439 -7.67 -16.92 -7.41
C PRO A 439 -8.87 -16.85 -6.44
N PHE A 440 -9.35 -15.65 -6.09
CA PHE A 440 -10.34 -15.43 -5.04
C PHE A 440 -11.68 -16.14 -5.31
N LYS A 441 -12.25 -15.94 -6.50
CA LYS A 441 -13.54 -16.55 -6.87
C LYS A 441 -13.52 -18.09 -6.82
N PRO A 442 -12.56 -18.81 -7.46
CA PRO A 442 -12.48 -20.26 -7.33
C PRO A 442 -12.31 -20.75 -5.89
N LEU A 443 -11.51 -20.05 -5.08
CA LEU A 443 -11.28 -20.46 -3.69
C LEU A 443 -12.52 -20.26 -2.83
N ARG A 444 -13.27 -19.17 -3.03
CA ARG A 444 -14.55 -18.94 -2.34
C ARG A 444 -15.57 -20.04 -2.66
N ARG A 445 -15.68 -20.43 -3.93
CA ARG A 445 -16.53 -21.57 -4.35
C ARG A 445 -16.15 -22.89 -3.67
N LEU A 446 -14.87 -23.13 -3.39
CA LEU A 446 -14.43 -24.34 -2.70
C LEU A 446 -14.68 -24.30 -1.19
N HIS A 447 -14.71 -23.11 -0.60
CA HIS A 447 -14.99 -22.91 0.82
C HIS A 447 -16.46 -23.16 1.16
N GLY A 448 -17.36 -22.94 0.21
CA GLY A 448 -18.77 -23.27 0.33
C GLY A 448 -19.65 -22.36 -0.51
N ASP A 449 -20.91 -22.75 -0.65
CA ASP A 449 -21.92 -21.96 -1.33
C ASP A 449 -22.47 -20.91 -0.36
N PHE A 450 -21.71 -19.83 -0.19
CA PHE A 450 -22.16 -18.64 0.53
C PHE A 450 -22.49 -17.54 -0.50
N PRO A 451 -23.75 -17.41 -0.95
CA PRO A 451 -24.14 -16.39 -1.92
C PRO A 451 -23.73 -14.98 -1.51
N SER A 452 -23.71 -14.71 -0.19
CA SER A 452 -23.30 -13.42 0.38
C SER A 452 -21.84 -13.02 0.11
N THR A 453 -20.99 -13.96 -0.32
CA THR A 453 -19.56 -13.71 -0.64
C THR A 453 -19.15 -14.13 -2.05
N ALA A 454 -20.11 -14.58 -2.86
CA ALA A 454 -19.87 -15.08 -4.20
C ALA A 454 -19.93 -13.95 -5.22
N THR A 455 -18.79 -13.31 -5.49
CA THR A 455 -18.71 -12.20 -6.47
C THR A 455 -18.46 -12.70 -7.90
N SER A 456 -19.10 -12.04 -8.86
CA SER A 456 -19.09 -12.33 -10.28
C SER A 456 -18.75 -11.09 -11.12
N ALA A 457 -18.52 -11.30 -12.41
CA ALA A 457 -18.31 -10.18 -13.34
C ALA A 457 -19.61 -9.39 -13.61
N ALA A 458 -20.78 -9.94 -13.27
CA ALA A 458 -22.04 -9.20 -13.33
C ALA A 458 -22.11 -8.17 -12.21
N ASP A 459 -21.63 -8.51 -11.00
CA ASP A 459 -21.58 -7.59 -9.86
C ASP A 459 -20.65 -6.41 -10.13
N VAL A 460 -19.53 -6.64 -10.83
CA VAL A 460 -18.63 -5.55 -11.26
C VAL A 460 -19.36 -4.56 -12.18
N ARG A 461 -20.18 -5.05 -13.11
CA ARG A 461 -20.99 -4.18 -13.98
C ARG A 461 -22.08 -3.46 -13.19
N LEU A 462 -22.73 -4.14 -12.25
CA LEU A 462 -23.73 -3.50 -11.39
C LEU A 462 -23.13 -2.32 -10.63
N VAL A 463 -21.95 -2.51 -10.01
CA VAL A 463 -21.26 -1.41 -9.29
C VAL A 463 -20.88 -0.29 -10.25
N TRP A 464 -20.33 -0.62 -11.44
CA TRP A 464 -20.02 0.35 -12.48
C TRP A 464 -21.26 1.17 -12.89
N ASP A 465 -22.35 0.49 -13.23
CA ASP A 465 -23.58 1.12 -13.71
C ASP A 465 -24.17 2.01 -12.60
N VAL A 466 -24.17 1.57 -11.34
CA VAL A 466 -24.63 2.37 -10.19
C VAL A 466 -23.76 3.61 -9.97
N MET A 467 -22.43 3.49 -10.03
CA MET A 467 -21.57 4.66 -9.80
C MET A 467 -21.64 5.67 -10.94
N THR A 468 -21.81 5.24 -12.19
CA THR A 468 -21.82 6.15 -13.36
C THR A 468 -23.20 6.70 -13.70
N SER A 469 -24.28 6.09 -13.22
CA SER A 469 -25.65 6.55 -13.48
C SER A 469 -26.16 7.48 -12.38
N GLU A 470 -27.31 8.10 -12.61
CA GLU A 470 -28.05 8.78 -11.54
C GLU A 470 -28.36 7.80 -10.39
N PRO A 471 -28.23 8.25 -9.12
CA PRO A 471 -28.04 9.63 -8.68
C PRO A 471 -26.57 10.09 -8.55
N TYR A 472 -25.59 9.20 -8.73
CA TYR A 472 -24.21 9.46 -8.32
C TYR A 472 -23.35 10.12 -9.41
N ASN A 473 -23.55 9.77 -10.69
CA ASN A 473 -22.88 10.38 -11.86
C ASN A 473 -21.35 10.55 -11.70
N ILE A 474 -20.67 9.56 -11.13
CA ILE A 474 -19.25 9.62 -10.84
C ILE A 474 -18.45 9.50 -12.14
N ALA A 475 -17.54 10.46 -12.38
CA ALA A 475 -16.57 10.39 -13.47
C ALA A 475 -15.50 9.31 -13.18
N PRO A 476 -15.40 8.23 -13.99
CA PRO A 476 -14.46 7.15 -13.73
C PRO A 476 -13.00 7.57 -13.92
N THR A 477 -12.11 7.02 -13.09
CA THR A 477 -10.66 7.17 -13.23
C THR A 477 -10.07 6.16 -14.21
N PHE A 478 -8.79 6.32 -14.57
CA PHE A 478 -8.05 5.31 -15.33
C PHE A 478 -8.09 3.93 -14.65
N GLU A 479 -7.98 3.86 -13.32
CA GLU A 479 -8.05 2.58 -12.58
C GLU A 479 -9.44 1.94 -12.69
N ASP A 480 -10.50 2.74 -12.68
CA ASP A 480 -11.87 2.27 -12.85
C ASP A 480 -12.07 1.71 -14.26
N TYR A 481 -11.58 2.42 -15.29
CA TYR A 481 -11.59 1.93 -16.67
C TYR A 481 -10.76 0.66 -16.84
N ASP A 482 -9.59 0.55 -16.19
CA ASP A 482 -8.77 -0.66 -16.20
C ASP A 482 -9.57 -1.88 -15.74
N ILE A 483 -10.27 -1.76 -14.61
CA ILE A 483 -11.14 -2.80 -14.07
C ILE A 483 -12.26 -3.15 -15.05
N TYR A 484 -12.94 -2.13 -15.59
CA TYR A 484 -14.10 -2.34 -16.44
C TYR A 484 -13.71 -2.96 -17.79
N ILE A 485 -12.64 -2.47 -18.43
CA ILE A 485 -12.09 -3.01 -19.69
C ILE A 485 -11.65 -4.46 -19.49
N LYS A 486 -10.91 -4.77 -18.41
CA LYS A 486 -10.52 -6.16 -18.07
C LYS A 486 -11.74 -7.06 -17.89
N THR A 487 -12.81 -6.53 -17.33
CA THR A 487 -14.09 -7.24 -17.14
C THR A 487 -14.79 -7.50 -18.48
N LEU A 488 -14.91 -6.49 -19.34
CA LEU A 488 -15.50 -6.60 -20.68
C LEU A 488 -14.74 -7.59 -21.56
N ILE A 489 -13.40 -7.54 -21.56
CA ILE A 489 -12.54 -8.49 -22.28
C ILE A 489 -12.80 -9.91 -21.79
N SER A 490 -12.92 -10.11 -20.48
CA SER A 490 -13.20 -11.43 -19.89
C SER A 490 -14.59 -11.96 -20.26
N GLN A 491 -15.56 -11.05 -20.44
CA GLN A 491 -16.91 -11.33 -20.93
C GLN A 491 -16.99 -11.41 -22.46
N ARG A 492 -15.87 -11.20 -23.17
CA ARG A 492 -15.77 -11.22 -24.65
C ARG A 492 -16.54 -10.09 -25.35
N ALA A 493 -16.83 -9.01 -24.63
CA ALA A 493 -17.46 -7.81 -25.18
C ALA A 493 -16.41 -6.87 -25.80
N PHE A 494 -15.66 -7.35 -26.80
CA PHE A 494 -14.49 -6.65 -27.34
C PHE A 494 -14.82 -5.30 -27.96
N GLY A 495 -15.93 -5.19 -28.71
CA GLY A 495 -16.33 -3.92 -29.33
C GLY A 495 -16.54 -2.79 -28.32
N ARG A 496 -17.21 -3.08 -27.19
CA ARG A 496 -17.39 -2.11 -26.09
C ARG A 496 -16.07 -1.74 -25.44
N ALA A 497 -15.20 -2.72 -25.21
CA ALA A 497 -13.87 -2.47 -24.64
C ALA A 497 -13.02 -1.55 -25.54
N LEU A 498 -13.00 -1.81 -26.84
CA LEU A 498 -12.28 -0.99 -27.81
C LEU A 498 -12.87 0.42 -27.94
N GLY A 499 -14.19 0.55 -27.88
CA GLY A 499 -14.86 1.85 -27.85
C GLY A 499 -14.39 2.72 -26.68
N LEU A 500 -14.27 2.14 -25.48
CA LEU A 500 -13.76 2.86 -24.30
C LEU A 500 -12.27 3.21 -24.43
N ILE A 501 -11.46 2.30 -24.96
CA ILE A 501 -10.03 2.54 -25.16
C ILE A 501 -9.83 3.74 -26.11
N ARG A 502 -10.54 3.76 -27.24
CA ARG A 502 -10.48 4.86 -28.21
C ARG A 502 -11.01 6.18 -27.65
N GLY A 503 -12.18 6.15 -27.00
CA GLY A 503 -12.87 7.36 -26.56
C GLY A 503 -12.28 8.03 -25.33
N HIS A 504 -11.71 7.25 -24.40
CA HIS A 504 -11.28 7.78 -23.09
C HIS A 504 -9.82 7.52 -22.76
N ILE A 505 -9.28 6.34 -23.12
CA ILE A 505 -7.93 5.96 -22.66
C ILE A 505 -6.83 6.52 -23.55
N LEU A 506 -6.99 6.49 -24.86
CA LEU A 506 -5.97 7.06 -25.77
C LEU A 506 -5.76 8.56 -25.54
N PRO A 507 -6.80 9.42 -25.45
CA PRO A 507 -6.58 10.83 -25.18
C PRO A 507 -5.88 11.08 -23.84
N ALA A 508 -6.21 10.29 -22.81
CA ALA A 508 -5.53 10.35 -21.52
C ALA A 508 -4.05 9.94 -21.63
N TYR A 509 -3.75 8.88 -22.38
CA TYR A 509 -2.39 8.42 -22.60
C TYR A 509 -1.54 9.43 -23.38
N GLU A 510 -2.09 10.04 -24.43
CA GLU A 510 -1.42 11.08 -25.22
C GLU A 510 -1.05 12.30 -24.36
N ASN A 511 -1.92 12.69 -23.44
CA ASN A 511 -1.62 13.76 -22.47
C ASN A 511 -0.43 13.39 -21.57
N VAL A 512 -0.36 12.16 -21.07
CA VAL A 512 0.75 11.68 -20.24
C VAL A 512 2.06 11.61 -21.05
N VAL A 513 1.99 11.22 -22.33
CA VAL A 513 3.16 11.24 -23.22
C VAL A 513 3.67 12.68 -23.39
N ARG A 514 2.77 13.64 -23.61
CA ARG A 514 3.12 15.07 -23.71
C ARG A 514 3.74 15.61 -22.43
N GLU A 515 3.18 15.29 -21.26
CA GLU A 515 3.74 15.68 -19.96
C GLU A 515 5.15 15.12 -19.76
N HIS A 516 5.38 13.87 -20.11
CA HIS A 516 6.70 13.27 -20.05
C HIS A 516 7.70 13.95 -21.01
N GLN A 517 7.28 14.26 -22.24
CA GLN A 517 8.12 14.98 -23.21
C GLN A 517 8.51 16.37 -22.69
N LEU A 518 7.56 17.10 -22.07
CA LEU A 518 7.83 18.39 -21.44
C LEU A 518 8.82 18.25 -20.28
N ALA A 519 8.65 17.25 -19.41
CA ALA A 519 9.58 17.01 -18.30
C ALA A 519 11.00 16.65 -18.77
N VAL A 520 11.13 15.93 -19.91
CA VAL A 520 12.43 15.67 -20.54
C VAL A 520 13.04 16.96 -21.10
N GLN A 521 12.25 17.77 -21.81
CA GLN A 521 12.69 19.05 -22.37
C GLN A 521 13.19 20.00 -21.27
N ASP A 522 12.42 20.16 -20.20
CA ASP A 522 12.80 20.98 -19.04
C ASP A 522 14.11 20.47 -18.42
N GLY A 523 14.25 19.15 -18.28
CA GLY A 523 15.49 18.54 -17.78
C GLY A 523 16.71 18.87 -18.66
N VAL A 524 16.57 18.79 -19.99
CA VAL A 524 17.65 19.10 -20.93
C VAL A 524 18.05 20.58 -20.85
N LEU A 525 17.07 21.49 -20.82
CA LEU A 525 17.32 22.94 -20.78
C LEU A 525 18.04 23.37 -19.50
N GLN A 526 17.74 22.71 -18.38
CA GLN A 526 18.23 23.14 -17.06
C GLN A 526 19.53 22.47 -16.61
N ASN A 527 19.97 21.40 -17.29
CA ASN A 527 21.29 20.78 -17.07
C ASN A 527 22.47 21.76 -17.25
N GLY A 528 22.23 22.97 -17.77
CA GLY A 528 23.20 24.05 -17.95
C GLY A 528 23.35 25.08 -16.82
N ILE A 529 22.34 25.27 -15.95
CA ILE A 529 22.14 26.54 -15.23
C ILE A 529 22.48 26.45 -13.71
N ALA A 530 22.18 25.35 -13.01
CA ALA A 530 22.57 25.17 -11.59
C ALA A 530 22.44 23.70 -11.09
N PRO A 531 23.30 23.23 -10.17
CA PRO A 531 23.27 21.86 -9.63
C PRO A 531 22.11 21.56 -8.67
N SER A 532 21.43 22.56 -8.08
CA SER A 532 20.32 22.36 -7.15
C SER A 532 18.95 22.17 -7.84
N GLY A 533 18.76 22.74 -9.03
CA GLY A 533 17.54 22.56 -9.83
C GLY A 533 17.43 21.16 -10.44
N THR A 534 18.57 20.52 -10.71
CA THR A 534 18.63 19.23 -11.42
C THR A 534 17.95 18.09 -10.66
N ALA A 535 18.06 18.03 -9.33
CA ALA A 535 17.49 16.93 -8.55
C ALA A 535 15.96 16.91 -8.56
N THR A 536 15.34 18.09 -8.45
CA THR A 536 13.87 18.24 -8.47
C THR A 536 13.31 17.93 -9.85
N GLN A 537 13.95 18.41 -10.91
CA GLN A 537 13.54 18.09 -12.29
C GLN A 537 13.75 16.64 -12.63
N GLN A 538 14.86 16.05 -12.19
CA GLN A 538 15.11 14.62 -12.39
C GLN A 538 13.99 13.79 -11.73
N ALA A 539 13.54 14.16 -10.53
CA ALA A 539 12.43 13.48 -9.89
C ALA A 539 11.10 13.66 -10.64
N ALA A 540 10.77 14.88 -11.06
CA ALA A 540 9.56 15.15 -11.85
C ALA A 540 9.57 14.36 -13.18
N ARG A 541 10.72 14.29 -13.85
CA ARG A 541 10.92 13.46 -15.05
C ARG A 541 10.70 11.98 -14.76
N LEU A 542 11.31 11.46 -13.68
CA LEU A 542 11.18 10.06 -13.30
C LEU A 542 9.72 9.71 -12.93
N GLU A 543 8.98 10.64 -12.32
CA GLU A 543 7.56 10.48 -11.99
C GLU A 543 6.71 10.40 -13.25
N ALA A 544 6.82 11.40 -14.14
CA ALA A 544 6.12 11.42 -15.42
C ALA A 544 6.45 10.18 -16.29
N GLN A 545 7.72 9.76 -16.29
CA GLN A 545 8.18 8.56 -16.96
C GLN A 545 7.56 7.29 -16.38
N THR A 546 7.57 7.15 -15.06
CA THR A 546 6.99 5.98 -14.37
C THR A 546 5.49 5.88 -14.66
N TYR A 547 4.80 7.02 -14.68
CA TYR A 547 3.38 7.07 -15.01
C TYR A 547 3.09 6.72 -16.48
N LYS A 548 3.85 7.27 -17.44
CA LYS A 548 3.77 6.89 -18.87
C LYS A 548 3.94 5.38 -19.05
N GLU A 549 4.97 4.80 -18.44
CA GLU A 549 5.24 3.35 -18.52
C GLU A 549 4.14 2.52 -17.87
N TYR A 550 3.58 3.00 -16.75
CA TYR A 550 2.46 2.36 -16.06
C TYR A 550 1.22 2.25 -16.96
N LEU A 551 0.80 3.35 -17.58
CA LEU A 551 -0.36 3.37 -18.48
C LEU A 551 -0.11 2.50 -19.72
N HIS A 552 1.06 2.64 -20.35
CA HIS A 552 1.43 1.86 -21.53
C HIS A 552 1.37 0.34 -21.24
N HIS A 553 1.88 -0.09 -20.08
CA HIS A 553 1.84 -1.51 -19.71
C HIS A 553 0.40 -2.02 -19.55
N HIS A 554 -0.50 -1.25 -18.93
CA HIS A 554 -1.90 -1.65 -18.81
C HIS A 554 -2.57 -1.81 -20.17
N ILE A 555 -2.43 -0.84 -21.08
CA ILE A 555 -2.98 -0.89 -22.44
C ILE A 555 -2.45 -2.12 -23.19
N SER A 556 -1.13 -2.33 -23.17
CA SER A 556 -0.49 -3.50 -23.77
C SER A 556 -1.01 -4.82 -23.17
N SER A 557 -1.20 -4.86 -21.85
CA SER A 557 -1.75 -6.03 -21.14
C SER A 557 -3.20 -6.34 -21.52
N TRP A 558 -4.01 -5.31 -21.81
CA TRP A 558 -5.38 -5.49 -22.27
C TRP A 558 -5.40 -6.13 -23.65
N PHE A 559 -4.55 -5.67 -24.56
CA PHE A 559 -4.47 -6.24 -25.91
C PHE A 559 -3.93 -7.67 -25.89
N ASP A 560 -2.90 -7.98 -25.10
CA ASP A 560 -2.44 -9.37 -24.90
C ASP A 560 -3.56 -10.26 -24.33
N ARG A 561 -4.31 -9.77 -23.34
CA ARG A 561 -5.46 -10.48 -22.77
C ARG A 561 -6.60 -10.66 -23.78
N LEU A 562 -6.86 -9.66 -24.62
CA LEU A 562 -7.84 -9.72 -25.70
C LEU A 562 -7.44 -10.79 -26.71
N LEU A 563 -6.19 -10.77 -27.21
CA LEU A 563 -5.67 -11.77 -28.15
C LEU A 563 -5.75 -13.17 -27.56
N LYS A 564 -5.37 -13.36 -26.30
CA LYS A 564 -5.47 -14.65 -25.59
C LYS A 564 -6.91 -15.13 -25.46
N THR A 565 -7.83 -14.23 -25.09
CA THR A 565 -9.25 -14.57 -24.86
C THR A 565 -9.94 -14.89 -26.18
N ALA A 566 -9.68 -14.12 -27.22
CA ALA A 566 -10.18 -14.37 -28.57
C ALA A 566 -9.59 -15.68 -29.13
N SER A 567 -8.29 -15.90 -28.98
CA SER A 567 -7.60 -17.13 -29.41
C SER A 567 -8.06 -18.38 -28.67
N ALA A 568 -8.59 -18.26 -27.46
CA ALA A 568 -9.10 -19.40 -26.70
C ALA A 568 -10.50 -19.85 -27.16
N ASN A 569 -11.30 -18.96 -27.76
CA ASN A 569 -12.69 -19.22 -28.12
C ASN A 569 -12.82 -19.69 -29.57
N LYS A 570 -13.38 -20.89 -29.80
CA LYS A 570 -13.63 -21.44 -31.13
C LYS A 570 -14.50 -20.52 -32.00
N GLY A 571 -15.57 -19.94 -31.45
CA GLY A 571 -16.47 -19.07 -32.24
C GLY A 571 -15.77 -17.81 -32.77
N HIS A 572 -14.85 -17.23 -31.98
CA HIS A 572 -14.07 -16.08 -32.44
C HIS A 572 -12.99 -16.46 -33.45
N ARG A 573 -12.44 -17.69 -33.37
CA ARG A 573 -11.43 -18.20 -34.33
C ARG A 573 -11.93 -18.24 -35.77
N GLU A 574 -13.21 -18.54 -35.96
CA GLU A 574 -13.84 -18.71 -37.27
C GLU A 574 -14.56 -17.42 -37.74
N GLY A 575 -14.95 -16.55 -36.81
CA GLY A 575 -15.72 -15.35 -37.07
C GLY A 575 -14.90 -14.08 -37.35
N ASP A 576 -15.63 -12.96 -37.45
CA ASP A 576 -15.09 -11.66 -37.86
C ASP A 576 -14.07 -11.09 -36.88
N VAL A 577 -14.15 -11.45 -35.60
CA VAL A 577 -13.18 -11.01 -34.59
C VAL A 577 -11.73 -11.31 -35.01
N MET A 578 -11.48 -12.49 -35.58
CA MET A 578 -10.13 -12.89 -36.01
C MET A 578 -9.81 -12.46 -37.43
N LYS A 579 -10.82 -12.29 -38.29
CA LYS A 579 -10.64 -11.94 -39.70
C LYS A 579 -10.48 -10.44 -39.94
N THR A 580 -11.17 -9.60 -39.16
CA THR A 580 -11.22 -8.15 -39.37
C THR A 580 -10.78 -7.39 -38.13
N MET A 581 -11.36 -7.69 -36.95
CA MET A 581 -11.12 -6.88 -35.75
C MET A 581 -9.66 -6.94 -35.28
N ILE A 582 -9.06 -8.13 -35.17
CA ILE A 582 -7.66 -8.27 -34.71
C ILE A 582 -6.66 -7.68 -35.70
N PRO A 583 -6.74 -7.94 -37.02
CA PRO A 583 -5.88 -7.26 -37.99
C PRO A 583 -5.97 -5.73 -37.90
N ASN A 584 -7.19 -5.19 -37.84
CA ASN A 584 -7.39 -3.74 -37.69
C ASN A 584 -6.80 -3.23 -36.37
N LEU A 585 -6.95 -3.98 -35.29
CA LEU A 585 -6.37 -3.66 -33.99
C LEU A 585 -4.84 -3.58 -34.06
N VAL A 586 -4.19 -4.51 -34.77
CA VAL A 586 -2.73 -4.54 -34.91
C VAL A 586 -2.22 -3.35 -35.73
N VAL A 587 -2.98 -2.93 -36.75
CA VAL A 587 -2.66 -1.75 -37.56
C VAL A 587 -2.85 -0.47 -36.74
N GLU A 588 -3.98 -0.33 -36.06
CA GLU A 588 -4.35 0.87 -35.31
C GLU A 588 -3.49 1.07 -34.05
N PHE A 589 -3.20 0.00 -33.32
CA PHE A 589 -2.54 0.06 -32.01
C PHE A 589 -1.16 -0.59 -32.01
N GLY A 590 -0.44 -0.49 -33.14
CA GLY A 590 0.85 -1.11 -33.34
C GLY A 590 1.82 -0.89 -32.16
N ASP A 591 1.88 0.32 -31.62
CA ASP A 591 2.90 0.70 -30.61
C ASP A 591 2.77 -0.05 -29.29
N PHE A 592 1.56 -0.50 -28.94
CA PHE A 592 1.30 -1.23 -27.70
C PHE A 592 1.60 -2.73 -27.81
N PHE A 593 1.85 -3.23 -29.02
CA PHE A 593 2.21 -4.63 -29.25
C PHE A 593 3.72 -4.84 -29.22
N HIS A 594 4.11 -6.03 -28.76
CA HIS A 594 5.49 -6.48 -28.81
C HIS A 594 5.95 -6.71 -30.27
N HIS A 595 7.27 -6.75 -30.47
CA HIS A 595 7.91 -7.06 -31.76
C HIS A 595 7.45 -8.38 -32.40
N GLN A 596 6.94 -9.32 -31.59
CA GLN A 596 6.32 -10.55 -32.07
C GLN A 596 4.90 -10.65 -31.54
N ILE A 597 3.92 -10.69 -32.45
CA ILE A 597 2.51 -10.84 -32.13
C ILE A 597 2.10 -12.26 -32.52
N GLN A 598 1.44 -12.96 -31.60
CA GLN A 598 0.96 -14.32 -31.84
C GLN A 598 -0.51 -14.46 -31.43
N TYR A 599 -1.33 -14.97 -32.34
CA TYR A 599 -2.72 -15.32 -32.06
C TYR A 599 -3.18 -16.52 -32.90
N ARG A 600 -4.27 -17.16 -32.50
CA ARG A 600 -4.79 -18.39 -33.13
C ARG A 600 -6.09 -18.14 -33.86
N THR A 601 -6.15 -18.52 -35.13
CA THR A 601 -7.35 -18.53 -35.97
C THR A 601 -7.89 -19.95 -36.12
N ALA A 602 -8.97 -20.12 -36.90
CA ALA A 602 -9.50 -21.44 -37.24
C ALA A 602 -8.49 -22.27 -38.06
N GLN A 603 -7.76 -21.62 -38.94
CA GLN A 603 -6.83 -22.25 -39.89
C GLN A 603 -5.46 -22.54 -39.28
N GLY A 604 -5.09 -21.90 -38.16
CA GLY A 604 -3.79 -22.12 -37.55
C GLY A 604 -3.37 -21.02 -36.58
N VAL A 605 -2.07 -20.86 -36.43
CA VAL A 605 -1.46 -19.84 -35.58
C VAL A 605 -0.81 -18.79 -36.48
N VAL A 606 -1.20 -17.54 -36.31
CA VAL A 606 -0.59 -16.40 -36.99
C VAL A 606 0.53 -15.86 -36.11
N ARG A 607 1.71 -15.65 -36.71
CA ARG A 607 2.87 -15.03 -36.08
C ARG A 607 3.33 -13.85 -36.93
N ILE A 608 3.17 -12.64 -36.41
CA ILE A 608 3.59 -11.41 -37.07
C ILE A 608 4.90 -10.96 -36.42
N HIS A 609 5.95 -10.84 -37.24
CA HIS A 609 7.25 -10.29 -36.81
C HIS A 609 7.32 -8.84 -37.28
N ARG A 610 7.61 -7.92 -36.37
CA ARG A 610 7.72 -6.48 -36.62
C ARG A 610 9.13 -6.04 -36.26
N PRO A 611 10.08 -6.08 -37.21
CA PRO A 611 11.47 -5.71 -36.94
C PRO A 611 11.61 -4.25 -36.55
N GLU A 612 10.76 -3.38 -37.08
CA GLU A 612 10.71 -1.94 -36.80
C GLU A 612 10.10 -1.59 -35.42
N ALA A 613 9.40 -2.54 -34.77
CA ALA A 613 8.78 -2.27 -33.49
C ALA A 613 9.84 -2.12 -32.39
N PHE A 614 9.72 -1.05 -31.61
CA PHE A 614 10.68 -0.73 -30.56
C PHE A 614 10.74 -1.83 -29.47
N ARG A 615 11.94 -2.30 -29.15
CA ARG A 615 12.16 -3.37 -28.17
C ARG A 615 12.31 -2.80 -26.76
N ARG A 616 11.24 -2.86 -25.95
CA ARG A 616 11.21 -2.34 -24.56
C ARG A 616 11.90 -3.24 -23.53
N PHE A 617 12.11 -4.52 -23.82
CA PHE A 617 12.80 -5.46 -22.93
C PHE A 617 13.62 -6.48 -23.73
N GLU A 618 14.55 -7.11 -23.01
CA GLU A 618 15.39 -8.19 -23.50
C GLU A 618 15.14 -9.46 -22.70
N TRP A 619 15.27 -10.61 -23.35
CA TRP A 619 15.23 -11.90 -22.67
C TRP A 619 16.63 -12.28 -22.21
N LYS A 620 16.80 -12.50 -20.90
CA LYS A 620 18.04 -12.99 -20.31
C LYS A 620 17.81 -14.31 -19.61
N ALA A 621 18.63 -15.30 -19.94
CA ALA A 621 18.62 -16.58 -19.26
C ALA A 621 19.31 -16.46 -17.90
N ARG A 622 18.69 -17.01 -16.85
CA ARG A 622 19.23 -17.00 -15.49
C ARG A 622 18.84 -18.25 -14.73
N TRP A 623 19.75 -18.72 -13.89
CA TRP A 623 19.45 -19.69 -12.86
C TRP A 623 18.94 -18.99 -11.60
N ARG A 624 17.83 -19.47 -11.04
CA ARG A 624 17.36 -19.07 -9.71
C ARG A 624 16.99 -20.27 -8.85
N LYS A 625 16.90 -20.03 -7.54
CA LYS A 625 16.32 -20.98 -6.59
C LYS A 625 14.90 -20.53 -6.24
N THR A 626 13.97 -21.46 -6.09
CA THR A 626 12.64 -21.16 -5.54
C THR A 626 12.75 -20.78 -4.07
N LEU A 627 11.88 -19.88 -3.62
CA LEU A 627 11.74 -19.59 -2.20
C LEU A 627 11.19 -20.81 -1.46
N PRO A 628 11.56 -20.99 -0.18
CA PRO A 628 11.00 -22.07 0.63
C PRO A 628 9.48 -21.90 0.76
N GLN A 629 8.77 -23.02 0.90
CA GLN A 629 7.33 -22.99 1.08
C GLN A 629 6.89 -24.11 2.02
N LYS A 630 6.19 -23.75 3.10
CA LYS A 630 5.50 -24.72 3.95
C LYS A 630 4.40 -25.44 3.18
N LYS A 631 4.43 -26.77 3.22
CA LYS A 631 3.27 -27.62 2.89
C LYS A 631 2.21 -27.37 3.95
N ALA A 632 0.96 -27.36 3.50
CA ALA A 632 -0.15 -26.91 4.32
C ALA A 632 -0.53 -27.91 5.43
N GLY A 633 -1.44 -27.46 6.30
CA GLY A 633 -1.99 -28.25 7.42
C GLY A 633 -2.51 -29.61 7.03
N ILE A 634 -2.99 -29.86 5.81
CA ILE A 634 -3.40 -31.21 5.39
C ILE A 634 -2.25 -32.25 5.41
N HIS A 635 -1.00 -31.83 5.40
CA HIS A 635 0.15 -32.72 5.57
C HIS A 635 0.54 -32.93 7.03
N ALA A 636 -0.04 -32.16 7.95
CA ALA A 636 0.26 -32.13 9.38
C ALA A 636 -0.98 -32.31 10.28
N TYR A 637 -2.20 -32.37 9.74
CA TYR A 637 -3.45 -32.32 10.52
C TYR A 637 -3.68 -33.53 11.42
N ARG A 638 -2.96 -34.63 11.16
CA ARG A 638 -2.94 -35.83 12.00
C ARG A 638 -1.71 -35.92 12.89
N VAL A 639 -0.82 -34.93 12.81
CA VAL A 639 0.37 -34.85 13.65
C VAL A 639 0.00 -34.07 14.90
N GLU A 640 0.23 -34.70 16.05
CA GLU A 640 0.01 -34.09 17.35
C GLU A 640 0.88 -32.83 17.50
N GLY A 641 0.29 -31.76 18.04
CA GLY A 641 0.97 -30.47 18.15
C GLY A 641 1.01 -29.63 16.87
N SER A 642 0.35 -30.03 15.78
CA SER A 642 0.27 -29.22 14.53
C SER A 642 -0.43 -27.86 14.68
N ASP A 643 -1.21 -27.69 15.74
CA ASP A 643 -1.85 -26.44 16.14
C ASP A 643 -0.92 -25.50 16.94
N GLN A 644 0.26 -25.99 17.37
CA GLN A 644 1.23 -25.18 18.10
C GLN A 644 1.93 -24.19 17.15
N PRO A 645 2.26 -22.97 17.63
CA PRO A 645 2.89 -21.93 16.81
C PRO A 645 4.26 -22.35 16.27
N ASP A 646 5.01 -23.16 17.01
CA ASP A 646 6.36 -23.59 16.68
C ASP A 646 6.41 -24.94 15.93
N PHE A 647 5.26 -25.42 15.45
CA PHE A 647 5.19 -26.68 14.71
C PHE A 647 6.01 -26.60 13.41
N ALA A 648 6.96 -27.52 13.25
CA ALA A 648 7.79 -27.63 12.06
C ALA A 648 7.00 -28.21 10.87
N TYR A 649 6.26 -27.34 10.18
CA TYR A 649 5.52 -27.73 8.99
C TYR A 649 6.47 -28.29 7.91
N PRO A 650 6.11 -29.41 7.24
CA PRO A 650 6.94 -29.97 6.17
C PRO A 650 7.22 -28.92 5.08
N LEU A 651 8.47 -28.77 4.68
CA LEU A 651 8.87 -27.80 3.66
C LEU A 651 8.91 -28.45 2.27
N VAL A 652 8.63 -27.65 1.24
CA VAL A 652 8.94 -28.01 -0.15
C VAL A 652 10.44 -27.77 -0.38
N PRO A 653 11.19 -28.77 -0.91
CA PRO A 653 12.59 -28.59 -1.26
C PRO A 653 12.78 -27.40 -2.21
N THR A 654 13.84 -26.62 -1.99
CA THR A 654 14.18 -25.53 -2.92
C THR A 654 14.62 -26.13 -4.25
N MET A 655 14.01 -25.66 -5.34
CA MET A 655 14.30 -26.13 -6.69
C MET A 655 15.20 -25.12 -7.41
N LYS A 656 16.19 -25.61 -8.14
CA LYS A 656 16.99 -24.79 -9.06
C LYS A 656 16.29 -24.76 -10.42
N ILE A 657 15.83 -23.58 -10.83
CA ILE A 657 15.07 -23.38 -12.08
C ILE A 657 15.94 -22.57 -13.05
N PHE A 658 16.06 -23.06 -14.27
CA PHE A 658 16.56 -22.28 -15.39
C PHE A 658 15.39 -21.55 -16.04
N GLU A 659 15.45 -20.23 -16.09
CA GLU A 659 14.37 -19.42 -16.65
C GLU A 659 14.88 -18.33 -17.58
N TRP A 660 14.02 -17.93 -18.51
CA TRP A 660 14.20 -16.74 -19.33
C TRP A 660 13.43 -15.60 -18.68
N ARG A 661 14.15 -14.56 -18.25
CA ARG A 661 13.59 -13.38 -17.61
C ARG A 661 13.58 -12.22 -18.60
N ARG A 662 12.46 -11.49 -18.66
CA ARG A 662 12.41 -10.19 -19.32
C ARG A 662 13.09 -9.17 -18.43
N GLN A 663 14.07 -8.47 -18.97
CA GLN A 663 14.69 -7.31 -18.35
C GLN A 663 14.35 -6.10 -19.20
N ALA A 664 13.65 -5.14 -18.60
CA ALA A 664 13.38 -3.85 -19.25
C ALA A 664 14.71 -3.20 -19.66
N LYS A 665 14.71 -2.51 -20.81
CA LYS A 665 15.87 -1.72 -21.20
C LYS A 665 16.09 -0.62 -20.16
N PRO A 666 17.32 -0.48 -19.64
CA PRO A 666 17.63 0.55 -18.66
C PRO A 666 17.44 1.93 -19.30
N ARG A 667 17.04 2.88 -18.46
CA ARG A 667 16.79 4.27 -18.85
C ARG A 667 17.99 5.11 -18.54
N MET A 668 18.08 6.27 -19.18
CA MET A 668 19.10 7.24 -18.85
C MET A 668 18.83 7.84 -17.47
N GLU A 669 19.72 7.55 -16.52
CA GLU A 669 19.66 8.16 -15.17
C GLU A 669 19.87 9.69 -15.26
N HIS A 670 20.81 10.12 -16.10
CA HIS A 670 21.14 11.52 -16.35
C HIS A 670 21.13 11.84 -17.84
N LEU A 671 20.38 12.87 -18.24
CA LEU A 671 20.31 13.33 -19.63
C LEU A 671 21.61 14.03 -20.09
N GLY A 672 22.41 14.55 -19.16
CA GLY A 672 23.61 15.32 -19.49
C GLY A 672 23.29 16.65 -20.18
N LYS A 673 24.32 17.45 -20.47
CA LYS A 673 24.15 18.64 -21.31
C LYS A 673 24.05 18.20 -22.77
N ALA A 674 23.16 18.83 -23.53
CA ALA A 674 23.15 18.65 -24.99
C ALA A 674 24.54 18.99 -25.56
N PRO A 675 25.08 18.18 -26.49
CA PRO A 675 26.38 18.45 -27.08
C PRO A 675 26.36 19.78 -27.85
N GLU A 676 27.27 20.69 -27.50
CA GLU A 676 27.55 21.87 -28.34
C GLU A 676 28.22 21.40 -29.64
N GLU A 677 27.88 22.00 -30.78
CA GLU A 677 28.48 21.67 -32.07
C GLU A 677 30.01 21.61 -31.97
N ALA A 678 30.56 20.40 -32.17
CA ALA A 678 31.91 20.07 -31.74
C ALA A 678 33.00 20.92 -32.44
N LYS A 679 33.52 21.93 -31.74
CA LYS A 679 34.90 22.41 -31.91
C LYS A 679 35.81 21.73 -30.89
N GLY A 680 36.07 20.44 -31.04
CA GLY A 680 37.11 19.80 -30.22
C GLY A 680 37.04 18.28 -30.16
N LYS A 681 38.13 17.63 -30.57
CA LYS A 681 38.35 16.19 -30.51
C LYS A 681 38.29 15.68 -29.06
N LYS A 682 37.38 14.74 -28.77
CA LYS A 682 37.16 14.00 -27.51
C LYS A 682 36.12 14.60 -26.55
N LYS A 683 34.86 14.40 -26.88
CA LYS A 683 33.73 14.00 -26.02
C LYS A 683 32.64 13.50 -26.98
N GLU A 684 31.83 12.53 -26.55
CA GLU A 684 30.86 11.72 -27.34
C GLU A 684 30.40 12.34 -28.67
N ALA A 685 30.43 11.55 -29.76
CA ALA A 685 29.96 12.04 -31.06
C ALA A 685 28.52 12.58 -30.89
N PRO A 686 28.23 13.83 -31.31
CA PRO A 686 26.93 14.47 -31.06
C PRO A 686 25.73 13.60 -31.45
N HIS A 687 25.89 12.81 -32.51
CA HIS A 687 24.90 11.83 -32.98
C HIS A 687 24.53 10.78 -31.92
N GLU A 688 25.49 10.22 -31.18
CA GLU A 688 25.21 9.19 -30.17
C GLU A 688 24.34 9.71 -29.02
N TRP A 689 24.46 10.99 -28.67
CA TRP A 689 23.63 11.59 -27.62
C TRP A 689 22.19 11.77 -28.11
N TRP A 690 22.00 12.24 -29.35
CA TRP A 690 20.68 12.38 -29.97
C TRP A 690 20.00 11.03 -30.16
N ASP A 691 20.73 10.00 -30.61
CA ASP A 691 20.21 8.64 -30.75
C ASP A 691 19.72 8.08 -29.40
N ARG A 692 20.48 8.31 -28.32
CA ARG A 692 20.08 7.89 -26.96
C ARG A 692 18.86 8.67 -26.45
N LEU A 693 18.75 9.96 -26.79
CA LEU A 693 17.58 10.78 -26.42
C LEU A 693 16.33 10.33 -27.17
N GLU A 694 16.46 10.03 -28.46
CA GLU A 694 15.37 9.47 -29.27
C GLU A 694 14.91 8.13 -28.69
N ASP A 695 15.85 7.23 -28.37
CA ASP A 695 15.57 5.97 -27.68
C ASP A 695 14.81 6.20 -26.35
N GLU A 696 15.19 7.21 -25.55
CA GLU A 696 14.51 7.55 -24.29
C GLU A 696 13.08 8.05 -24.51
N LEU A 697 12.82 8.84 -25.55
CA LEU A 697 11.48 9.36 -25.87
C LEU A 697 10.56 8.25 -26.42
N MET A 698 11.11 7.32 -27.20
CA MET A 698 10.38 6.21 -27.83
C MET A 698 10.03 5.08 -26.86
N LEU A 699 10.92 4.80 -25.90
CA LEU A 699 10.64 3.94 -24.75
C LEU A 699 9.53 4.54 -23.88
#